data_AF-A0A1F6SBT3-F1
#
_entry.id   AF-A0A1F6SBT3-F1
#
_cell.length_a   1.000
_cell.length_b   1.000
_cell.length_c   1.000
_cell.angle_alpha   90.00
_cell.angle_beta   90.00
_cell.angle_gamma   90.00
#
_symmetry.space_group_name_H-M   'P 1'
#
loop_
_entity.id
_entity.type
_entity.pdbx_description
1 polymer ?
#
loop_
_entity_poly.entity_id
_entity_poly.type
_entity_poly.pdbx_seq_one_letter_code
_entity_poly.pdbx_strand_id
1 'polypeptide(L)'
;MSRASDKKRENTSVGKRIFDMKLLDYLEKKKLEIEERYFIRELQAFYLWATQRLAATGAIVFLYLPEQIKYIVLSKKPNSRKGYSAQHCKRSNQTPVSFIVCASDEFIDCQKVLGGKENASQDDWQPIFRSARIEIWENKKRYDGRPLPLRFGFSDEEKRNMLYFVRKTIEETLQESSPPSLPVNFSERFDEKISLDVALWVKGHLRSSVIVGNLPLNEALRSAAKKAPFDSRFKPVNADDLKRARIEITIMHSLRMPLSLFEKKVNEIDVTKGYRLVFWKNVGWYLPETFNCSRFGNLREFLERLAYEKAKIPARCFGSARAELFEVDDFIESLDTSSVLSLVGPVAQETADQGTDFDKRFMADLENCMRLSLAHLVSIQEKDGNISPQINPLTGQEKQIDWVRLPLAAGTLILGGQAIGMPTAIVAGEKALEYLRHHFARHPSIPLPAKLLGLAYYAKTLLISGKKEEANEAAGDIYRHVDKLDYEPIAYLQMASLFLSFGKEAEKFWHKGEAMLSFTLRDYENKLKKSEKFSLAFFPEALNGLLRLSAATQKDEWRDKACRMAQWLTKQQLSDGSFASVPGGSFAYTRGTGKIFEVLSLLPEENKEAICRAFGWLRMMQYGEENTYFVPEERKLRVSGGFRHDALNQEVWSDASSHVLIGGARLLHWLKTDDENMVF
;
A
#
# COMPACT_ATOMS: atom_id res chain seq x y z
N MET A 1 -30.19 0.91 -68.27
CA MET A 1 -30.76 -0.32 -67.69
C MET A 1 -29.59 -1.14 -67.18
N SER A 2 -29.47 -1.70 -65.97
CA SER A 2 -30.23 -1.76 -64.74
C SER A 2 -29.25 -2.27 -63.67
N ARG A 3 -29.44 -1.81 -62.43
CA ARG A 3 -28.75 -2.14 -61.16
C ARG A 3 -28.31 -3.59 -60.95
N ALA A 4 -27.17 -3.80 -60.29
CA ALA A 4 -27.08 -4.56 -59.04
C ALA A 4 -25.71 -4.38 -58.37
N SER A 5 -25.74 -4.07 -57.07
CA SER A 5 -24.61 -3.88 -56.18
C SER A 5 -24.25 -5.19 -55.47
N ASP A 6 -23.05 -5.72 -55.68
CA ASP A 6 -22.51 -6.83 -54.88
C ASP A 6 -21.54 -6.30 -53.80
N LYS A 7 -22.12 -5.97 -52.64
CA LYS A 7 -21.37 -5.89 -51.37
C LYS A 7 -21.25 -7.31 -50.80
N LYS A 8 -20.12 -7.97 -51.05
CA LYS A 8 -19.68 -9.12 -50.22
C LYS A 8 -19.41 -8.61 -48.80
N ARG A 9 -20.36 -8.87 -47.89
CA ARG A 9 -20.18 -8.79 -46.44
C ARG A 9 -19.34 -9.99 -46.01
N GLU A 10 -18.08 -9.77 -45.69
CA GLU A 10 -17.28 -10.72 -44.93
C GLU A 10 -17.76 -10.78 -43.46
N ASN A 11 -17.94 -12.01 -43.00
CA ASN A 11 -18.36 -12.40 -41.66
C ASN A 11 -17.35 -11.92 -40.61
N THR A 12 -17.60 -10.75 -40.01
CA THR A 12 -17.01 -10.31 -38.74
C THR A 12 -18.02 -10.57 -37.62
N SER A 13 -18.18 -11.84 -37.24
CA SER A 13 -19.16 -12.30 -36.25
C SER A 13 -18.54 -13.14 -35.13
N VAL A 14 -17.51 -12.63 -34.46
CA VAL A 14 -17.08 -13.18 -33.16
C VAL A 14 -16.75 -12.00 -32.23
N GLY A 15 -17.69 -11.66 -31.34
CA GLY A 15 -17.43 -10.71 -30.25
C GLY A 15 -18.54 -9.69 -29.95
N LYS A 16 -19.55 -9.52 -30.82
CA LYS A 16 -20.70 -8.65 -30.54
C LYS A 16 -21.96 -9.48 -30.33
N ARG A 17 -22.63 -9.20 -29.19
CA ARG A 17 -23.93 -9.71 -28.69
C ARG A 17 -23.80 -10.97 -27.85
N ILE A 18 -23.99 -10.83 -26.53
CA ILE A 18 -24.86 -11.66 -25.66
C ILE A 18 -25.06 -10.90 -24.32
N PHE A 19 -26.11 -10.07 -24.25
CA PHE A 19 -27.02 -9.91 -23.11
C PHE A 19 -28.29 -9.19 -23.61
N ASP A 20 -29.41 -9.32 -22.90
CA ASP A 20 -30.72 -8.81 -23.30
C ASP A 20 -30.63 -7.35 -23.76
N MET A 21 -30.90 -7.07 -25.05
CA MET A 21 -30.88 -5.71 -25.59
C MET A 21 -31.77 -4.77 -24.78
N LYS A 22 -32.70 -5.26 -23.95
CA LYS A 22 -33.56 -4.45 -23.10
C LYS A 22 -32.86 -3.76 -21.92
N LEU A 23 -31.83 -4.33 -21.29
CA LEU A 23 -31.12 -3.65 -20.18
C LEU A 23 -30.15 -2.59 -20.72
N LEU A 24 -29.40 -2.93 -21.78
CA LEU A 24 -28.59 -1.97 -22.51
C LEU A 24 -29.45 -0.90 -23.21
N ASP A 25 -30.54 -1.25 -23.89
CA ASP A 25 -31.49 -0.26 -24.44
C ASP A 25 -32.10 0.57 -23.31
N TYR A 26 -32.40 0.01 -22.14
CA TYR A 26 -32.95 0.79 -21.03
C TYR A 26 -31.92 1.77 -20.46
N LEU A 27 -30.67 1.32 -20.30
CA LEU A 27 -29.53 2.15 -19.91
C LEU A 27 -29.09 3.11 -21.03
N GLU A 28 -29.38 2.85 -22.30
CA GLU A 28 -29.04 3.75 -23.41
C GLU A 28 -30.20 4.70 -23.77
N LYS A 29 -31.47 4.30 -23.55
CA LYS A 29 -32.69 5.09 -23.87
C LYS A 29 -33.06 6.09 -22.78
N LYS A 30 -32.75 5.82 -21.51
CA LYS A 30 -32.69 6.92 -20.54
C LYS A 30 -31.40 7.67 -20.86
N LYS A 31 -31.48 9.01 -21.00
CA LYS A 31 -30.30 9.88 -21.09
C LYS A 31 -29.52 9.75 -19.78
N LEU A 32 -28.79 8.65 -19.61
CA LEU A 32 -27.96 8.44 -18.44
C LEU A 32 -26.88 9.51 -18.44
N GLU A 33 -26.64 10.07 -17.26
CA GLU A 33 -25.52 10.95 -17.01
C GLU A 33 -24.21 10.24 -17.37
N ILE A 34 -23.16 11.02 -17.67
CA ILE A 34 -21.85 10.49 -18.09
C ILE A 34 -21.30 9.47 -17.07
N GLU A 35 -21.69 9.62 -15.79
CA GLU A 35 -21.19 8.84 -14.65
C GLU A 35 -21.69 7.39 -14.62
N GLU A 36 -22.91 7.12 -15.08
CA GLU A 36 -23.50 5.76 -15.09
C GLU A 36 -22.94 4.90 -16.23
N ARG A 37 -22.48 5.53 -17.32
CA ARG A 37 -21.83 4.81 -18.45
C ARG A 37 -20.55 4.12 -18.05
N TYR A 38 -19.87 4.59 -17.00
CA TYR A 38 -18.62 4.00 -16.54
C TYR A 38 -18.81 2.59 -16.02
N PHE A 39 -19.90 2.32 -15.28
CA PHE A 39 -20.16 1.03 -14.65
C PHE A 39 -20.66 -0.05 -15.61
N ILE A 40 -21.12 0.32 -16.82
CA ILE A 40 -21.81 -0.60 -17.73
C ILE A 40 -20.96 -1.84 -18.06
N ARG A 41 -19.67 -1.65 -18.34
CA ARG A 41 -18.78 -2.76 -18.73
C ARG A 41 -18.48 -3.68 -17.55
N GLU A 42 -18.32 -3.11 -16.37
CA GLU A 42 -18.08 -3.81 -15.11
C GLU A 42 -19.30 -4.65 -14.73
N LEU A 43 -20.48 -4.03 -14.70
CA LEU A 43 -21.75 -4.72 -14.43
C LEU A 43 -22.01 -5.85 -15.44
N GLN A 44 -21.72 -5.63 -16.73
CA GLN A 44 -21.81 -6.68 -17.75
C GLN A 44 -20.90 -7.87 -17.46
N ALA A 45 -19.65 -7.61 -17.08
CA ALA A 45 -18.69 -8.66 -16.74
C ALA A 45 -19.14 -9.45 -15.51
N PHE A 46 -19.59 -8.75 -14.45
CA PHE A 46 -20.14 -9.38 -13.26
C PHE A 46 -21.36 -10.25 -13.57
N TYR A 47 -22.35 -9.74 -14.32
CA TYR A 47 -23.54 -10.53 -14.62
C TYR A 47 -23.24 -11.75 -15.49
N LEU A 48 -22.33 -11.64 -16.46
CA LEU A 48 -21.89 -12.79 -17.25
C LEU A 48 -21.21 -13.83 -16.36
N TRP A 49 -20.33 -13.39 -15.46
CA TRP A 49 -19.68 -14.29 -14.49
C TRP A 49 -20.69 -14.97 -13.58
N ALA A 50 -21.58 -14.21 -12.95
CA ALA A 50 -22.56 -14.70 -12.00
C ALA A 50 -23.52 -15.70 -12.66
N THR A 51 -24.03 -15.38 -13.84
CA THR A 51 -24.97 -16.26 -14.56
C THR A 51 -24.34 -17.56 -15.04
N GLN A 52 -23.05 -17.58 -15.37
CA GLN A 52 -22.33 -18.79 -15.77
C GLN A 52 -22.02 -19.72 -14.60
N ARG A 53 -21.71 -19.17 -13.42
CA ARG A 53 -21.28 -19.96 -12.25
C ARG A 53 -22.41 -20.36 -11.31
N LEU A 54 -23.52 -19.64 -11.31
CA LEU A 54 -24.65 -19.92 -10.43
C LEU A 54 -25.62 -20.84 -11.17
N ALA A 55 -25.37 -22.14 -11.07
CA ALA A 55 -25.90 -23.18 -11.95
C ALA A 55 -27.45 -23.33 -12.06
N ALA A 56 -28.28 -22.61 -11.29
CA ALA A 56 -29.74 -22.83 -11.35
C ALA A 56 -30.72 -21.72 -10.89
N THR A 57 -30.33 -20.60 -10.26
CA THR A 57 -31.33 -19.84 -9.46
C THR A 57 -31.41 -18.33 -9.70
N GLY A 58 -32.63 -17.81 -9.51
CA GLY A 58 -33.08 -16.42 -9.52
C GLY A 58 -32.38 -15.53 -8.50
N ALA A 59 -31.05 -15.44 -8.54
CA ALA A 59 -30.26 -14.64 -7.62
C ALA A 59 -30.68 -13.16 -7.68
N ILE A 60 -30.99 -12.58 -6.52
CA ILE A 60 -31.33 -11.17 -6.41
C ILE A 60 -30.05 -10.37 -6.20
N VAL A 61 -29.74 -9.49 -7.14
CA VAL A 61 -28.71 -8.47 -7.03
C VAL A 61 -29.35 -7.17 -6.59
N PHE A 62 -28.88 -6.61 -5.47
CA PHE A 62 -29.19 -5.25 -5.07
C PHE A 62 -28.12 -4.32 -5.66
N LEU A 63 -28.56 -3.38 -6.49
CA LEU A 63 -27.72 -2.30 -7.01
C LEU A 63 -27.93 -1.05 -6.17
N TYR A 64 -26.82 -0.51 -5.67
CA TYR A 64 -26.76 0.75 -4.96
C TYR A 64 -25.62 1.60 -5.55
N LEU A 65 -25.92 2.25 -6.66
CA LEU A 65 -25.00 3.13 -7.37
C LEU A 65 -25.60 4.54 -7.43
N PRO A 66 -24.80 5.58 -7.73
CA PRO A 66 -25.34 6.93 -7.93
C PRO A 66 -26.56 6.90 -8.85
N GLU A 67 -27.68 7.46 -8.37
CA GLU A 67 -28.97 7.55 -9.07
C GLU A 67 -29.69 6.20 -9.34
N GLN A 68 -29.19 5.08 -8.80
CA GLN A 68 -29.73 3.75 -9.02
C GLN A 68 -29.85 2.93 -7.73
N ILE A 69 -31.09 2.77 -7.25
CA ILE A 69 -31.45 1.78 -6.22
C ILE A 69 -32.38 0.76 -6.85
N LYS A 70 -31.88 -0.46 -7.14
CA LYS A 70 -32.64 -1.45 -7.93
C LYS A 70 -32.42 -2.88 -7.45
N TYR A 71 -33.43 -3.71 -7.68
CA TYR A 71 -33.35 -5.16 -7.52
C TYR A 71 -33.39 -5.82 -8.89
N ILE A 72 -32.44 -6.72 -9.14
CA ILE A 72 -32.30 -7.44 -10.39
C ILE A 72 -32.28 -8.94 -10.11
N VAL A 73 -33.18 -9.68 -10.74
CA VAL A 73 -33.17 -11.15 -10.71
C VAL A 73 -32.33 -11.65 -11.87
N LEU A 74 -31.30 -12.43 -11.56
CA LEU A 74 -30.50 -13.17 -12.53
C LEU A 74 -31.08 -14.58 -12.68
N SER A 75 -31.50 -14.96 -13.88
CA SER A 75 -32.06 -16.29 -14.16
C SER A 75 -31.55 -16.90 -15.45
N LYS A 76 -31.44 -18.23 -15.49
CA LYS A 76 -31.13 -18.99 -16.70
C LYS A 76 -32.41 -19.13 -17.54
N LYS A 77 -32.39 -18.75 -18.82
CA LYS A 77 -33.56 -18.90 -19.69
C LYS A 77 -33.66 -20.35 -20.16
N PRO A 78 -34.76 -21.08 -19.88
CA PRO A 78 -34.99 -22.40 -20.46
C PRO A 78 -34.98 -22.28 -21.99
N ASN A 79 -34.21 -23.12 -22.68
CA ASN A 79 -34.21 -23.29 -24.14
C ASN A 79 -33.65 -22.15 -25.02
N SER A 80 -32.95 -21.15 -24.49
CA SER A 80 -32.30 -20.13 -25.34
C SER A 80 -30.83 -20.47 -25.62
N ARG A 81 -30.41 -20.46 -26.90
CA ARG A 81 -28.98 -20.48 -27.31
C ARG A 81 -28.17 -19.29 -26.76
N LYS A 82 -28.84 -18.29 -26.16
CA LYS A 82 -28.24 -17.08 -25.54
C LYS A 82 -28.24 -17.11 -23.99
N GLY A 83 -28.56 -18.26 -23.39
CA GLY A 83 -28.23 -18.66 -22.01
C GLY A 83 -28.98 -18.02 -20.83
N TYR A 84 -29.16 -16.70 -20.76
CA TYR A 84 -29.45 -16.03 -19.46
C TYR A 84 -30.31 -14.75 -19.60
N SER A 85 -30.97 -14.32 -18.52
CA SER A 85 -31.65 -13.02 -18.41
C SER A 85 -31.46 -12.33 -17.06
N ALA A 86 -31.38 -11.00 -17.11
CA ALA A 86 -31.52 -10.13 -15.95
C ALA A 86 -32.84 -9.38 -16.07
N GLN A 87 -33.67 -9.41 -15.02
CA GLN A 87 -34.98 -8.76 -15.02
C GLN A 87 -35.13 -7.89 -13.79
N HIS A 88 -35.67 -6.68 -13.97
CA HIS A 88 -36.06 -5.84 -12.84
C HIS A 88 -37.21 -6.50 -12.08
N CYS A 89 -37.10 -6.53 -10.76
CA CYS A 89 -38.18 -6.99 -9.90
C CYS A 89 -38.48 -5.95 -8.82
N LYS A 90 -39.70 -5.98 -8.29
CA LYS A 90 -39.97 -5.39 -6.97
C LYS A 90 -39.49 -6.40 -5.92
N ARG A 91 -38.83 -5.94 -4.85
CA ARG A 91 -38.42 -6.84 -3.76
C ARG A 91 -39.67 -7.50 -3.18
N SER A 92 -39.66 -8.83 -3.09
CA SER A 92 -40.61 -9.57 -2.24
C SER A 92 -40.03 -9.63 -0.83
N ASN A 93 -40.86 -9.52 0.21
CA ASN A 93 -40.38 -9.54 1.60
C ASN A 93 -39.77 -10.89 2.04
N GLN A 94 -39.75 -11.91 1.18
CA GLN A 94 -39.36 -13.28 1.53
C GLN A 94 -38.13 -13.80 0.77
N THR A 95 -37.54 -13.03 -0.16
CA THR A 95 -36.41 -13.51 -0.96
C THR A 95 -35.10 -12.81 -0.55
N PRO A 96 -34.10 -13.55 -0.03
CA PRO A 96 -32.86 -12.95 0.45
C PRO A 96 -32.03 -12.37 -0.70
N VAL A 97 -31.40 -11.22 -0.46
CA VAL A 97 -30.45 -10.63 -1.41
C VAL A 97 -29.22 -11.51 -1.49
N SER A 98 -28.85 -11.84 -2.72
CA SER A 98 -27.78 -12.75 -3.04
C SER A 98 -26.44 -12.04 -3.24
N PHE A 99 -26.49 -10.88 -3.90
CA PHE A 99 -25.34 -10.03 -4.13
C PHE A 99 -25.71 -8.58 -3.89
N ILE A 100 -24.76 -7.82 -3.39
CA ILE A 100 -24.82 -6.36 -3.37
C ILE A 100 -23.74 -5.88 -4.32
N VAL A 101 -24.12 -4.99 -5.24
CA VAL A 101 -23.17 -4.23 -6.05
C VAL A 101 -23.38 -2.77 -5.70
N CYS A 102 -22.35 -2.13 -5.17
CA CYS A 102 -22.43 -0.76 -4.71
C CYS A 102 -21.23 0.07 -5.13
N ALA A 103 -21.29 1.38 -4.94
CA ALA A 103 -20.10 2.20 -5.08
C ALA A 103 -19.06 1.84 -4.00
N SER A 104 -17.80 2.21 -4.25
CA SER A 104 -16.71 2.04 -3.27
C SER A 104 -17.10 2.62 -1.92
N ASP A 105 -16.85 1.87 -0.84
CA ASP A 105 -17.07 2.26 0.55
C ASP A 105 -18.53 2.51 0.96
N GLU A 106 -19.51 2.19 0.10
CA GLU A 106 -20.94 2.40 0.39
C GLU A 106 -21.66 1.14 0.93
N PHE A 107 -20.94 0.04 1.19
CA PHE A 107 -21.56 -1.21 1.63
C PHE A 107 -22.40 -1.07 2.91
N ILE A 108 -21.90 -0.31 3.90
CA ILE A 108 -22.62 -0.09 5.17
C ILE A 108 -23.93 0.67 4.94
N ASP A 109 -23.93 1.66 4.04
CA ASP A 109 -25.15 2.41 3.70
C ASP A 109 -26.13 1.55 2.91
N CYS A 110 -25.64 0.63 2.06
CA CYS A 110 -26.48 -0.39 1.43
C CYS A 110 -27.21 -1.24 2.46
N GLN A 111 -26.50 -1.69 3.52
CA GLN A 111 -27.11 -2.49 4.58
C GLN A 111 -28.20 -1.73 5.33
N LYS A 112 -27.99 -0.43 5.62
CA LYS A 112 -29.02 0.43 6.24
C LYS A 112 -30.28 0.52 5.37
N VAL A 113 -30.11 0.73 4.06
CA VAL A 113 -31.22 0.81 3.10
C VAL A 113 -32.00 -0.50 2.98
N LEU A 114 -31.34 -1.64 3.18
CA LEU A 114 -31.99 -2.96 3.14
C LEU A 114 -32.90 -3.26 4.35
N GLY A 115 -32.79 -2.53 5.46
CA GLY A 115 -33.78 -2.44 6.54
C GLY A 115 -33.91 -3.63 7.52
N GLY A 116 -33.39 -3.48 8.74
CA GLY A 116 -33.98 -3.83 10.05
C GLY A 116 -34.41 -5.25 10.46
N LYS A 117 -34.74 -6.19 9.55
CA LYS A 117 -35.04 -7.61 9.91
C LYS A 117 -34.03 -8.60 9.33
N GLU A 118 -33.23 -8.14 8.39
CA GLU A 118 -31.96 -8.75 8.02
C GLU A 118 -30.85 -7.95 8.73
N ASN A 119 -30.79 -8.06 10.07
CA ASN A 119 -29.50 -7.91 10.78
C ASN A 119 -28.61 -9.07 10.35
N ALA A 120 -28.29 -9.14 9.05
CA ALA A 120 -27.20 -9.93 8.57
C ALA A 120 -25.98 -9.26 9.16
N SER A 121 -25.24 -9.95 10.03
CA SER A 121 -23.97 -9.42 10.52
C SER A 121 -23.15 -8.99 9.30
N GLN A 122 -22.28 -7.99 9.43
CA GLN A 122 -21.27 -7.73 8.40
C GLN A 122 -20.54 -9.04 8.01
N ASP A 123 -20.43 -9.97 8.96
CA ASP A 123 -19.86 -11.31 8.79
C ASP A 123 -20.62 -12.21 7.80
N ASP A 124 -21.90 -11.95 7.54
CA ASP A 124 -22.73 -12.72 6.59
C ASP A 124 -22.41 -12.38 5.12
N TRP A 125 -21.62 -11.33 4.88
CA TRP A 125 -21.27 -10.88 3.55
C TRP A 125 -19.78 -11.00 3.30
N GLN A 126 -19.42 -11.45 2.11
CA GLN A 126 -18.03 -11.54 1.68
C GLN A 126 -17.80 -10.62 0.47
N PRO A 127 -16.82 -9.71 0.52
CA PRO A 127 -16.39 -8.99 -0.67
C PRO A 127 -15.73 -9.98 -1.63
N ILE A 128 -16.20 -10.02 -2.88
CA ILE A 128 -15.62 -10.85 -3.94
C ILE A 128 -14.94 -10.03 -5.04
N PHE A 129 -15.17 -8.71 -5.04
CA PHE A 129 -14.45 -7.73 -5.84
C PHE A 129 -14.59 -6.33 -5.24
N ARG A 130 -13.52 -5.54 -5.27
CA ARG A 130 -13.48 -4.10 -5.01
C ARG A 130 -12.64 -3.40 -6.08
N SER A 131 -12.96 -2.16 -6.36
CA SER A 131 -12.10 -1.23 -7.09
C SER A 131 -12.33 0.16 -6.55
N ALA A 132 -11.61 1.17 -7.06
CA ALA A 132 -11.83 2.57 -6.70
C ALA A 132 -13.25 3.10 -6.98
N ARG A 133 -14.13 2.29 -7.61
CA ARG A 133 -15.49 2.71 -7.98
C ARG A 133 -16.59 1.76 -7.58
N ILE A 134 -16.33 0.46 -7.55
CA ILE A 134 -17.39 -0.53 -7.37
C ILE A 134 -16.94 -1.63 -6.43
N GLU A 135 -17.87 -2.05 -5.58
CA GLU A 135 -17.71 -3.23 -4.75
C GLU A 135 -18.80 -4.23 -5.09
N ILE A 136 -18.45 -5.51 -4.98
CA ILE A 136 -19.34 -6.63 -5.20
C ILE A 136 -19.21 -7.55 -4.00
N TRP A 137 -20.32 -7.72 -3.30
CA TRP A 137 -20.45 -8.53 -2.10
C TRP A 137 -21.38 -9.70 -2.37
N GLU A 138 -21.02 -10.86 -1.84
CA GLU A 138 -21.81 -12.09 -1.94
C GLU A 138 -22.28 -12.52 -0.54
N ASN A 139 -23.56 -12.89 -0.45
CA ASN A 139 -24.16 -13.35 0.79
C ASN A 139 -23.72 -14.80 1.10
N LYS A 140 -23.09 -15.03 2.25
CA LYS A 140 -22.61 -16.34 2.70
C LYS A 140 -23.76 -17.32 2.97
N LYS A 141 -24.94 -16.85 3.39
CA LYS A 141 -26.13 -17.70 3.66
C LYS A 141 -26.66 -18.44 2.43
N ARG A 142 -26.20 -18.06 1.23
CA ARG A 142 -26.47 -18.82 0.00
C ARG A 142 -25.90 -20.24 0.02
N TYR A 143 -24.96 -20.49 0.92
CA TYR A 143 -24.21 -21.74 1.03
C TYR A 143 -24.56 -22.51 2.30
N ASP A 144 -25.66 -22.19 2.99
CA ASP A 144 -26.08 -22.94 4.18
C ASP A 144 -26.17 -24.45 3.88
N GLY A 145 -25.40 -25.24 4.65
CA GLY A 145 -25.28 -26.69 4.46
C GLY A 145 -24.42 -27.12 3.26
N ARG A 146 -23.59 -26.23 2.68
CA ARG A 146 -22.64 -26.51 1.59
C ARG A 146 -21.27 -25.87 1.88
N PRO A 147 -20.18 -26.38 1.29
CA PRO A 147 -18.88 -25.72 1.37
C PRO A 147 -18.91 -24.31 0.78
N LEU A 148 -18.26 -23.36 1.46
CA LEU A 148 -18.08 -22.00 0.96
C LEU A 148 -17.16 -21.99 -0.27
N PRO A 149 -17.41 -21.15 -1.29
CA PRO A 149 -16.58 -21.12 -2.49
C PRO A 149 -15.16 -20.61 -2.19
N LEU A 150 -14.18 -21.00 -3.03
CA LEU A 150 -12.77 -20.64 -2.86
C LEU A 150 -12.53 -19.11 -2.88
N ARG A 151 -13.35 -18.36 -3.63
CA ARG A 151 -13.28 -16.89 -3.69
C ARG A 151 -13.64 -16.17 -2.40
N PHE A 152 -14.00 -16.89 -1.34
CA PHE A 152 -14.20 -16.30 -0.01
C PHE A 152 -12.90 -16.26 0.81
N GLY A 153 -11.77 -16.58 0.19
CA GLY A 153 -10.47 -16.65 0.84
C GLY A 153 -10.24 -18.01 1.49
N PHE A 154 -9.03 -18.20 2.01
CA PHE A 154 -8.56 -19.43 2.62
C PHE A 154 -8.22 -19.23 4.09
N SER A 155 -8.44 -20.25 4.93
CA SER A 155 -7.93 -20.23 6.30
C SER A 155 -6.40 -20.40 6.32
N ASP A 156 -5.75 -19.96 7.40
CA ASP A 156 -4.29 -20.15 7.57
C ASP A 156 -3.90 -21.63 7.53
N GLU A 157 -4.77 -22.53 8.00
CA GLU A 157 -4.57 -23.98 7.90
C GLU A 157 -4.64 -24.47 6.45
N GLU A 158 -5.64 -24.02 5.67
CA GLU A 158 -5.73 -24.34 4.24
C GLU A 158 -4.48 -23.85 3.50
N LYS A 159 -4.03 -22.61 3.76
CA LYS A 159 -2.81 -22.05 3.16
C LYS A 159 -1.57 -22.83 3.53
N ARG A 160 -1.42 -23.22 4.81
CA ARG A 160 -0.28 -24.04 5.28
C ARG A 160 -0.27 -25.39 4.59
N ASN A 161 -1.43 -26.04 4.46
CA ASN A 161 -1.58 -27.32 3.78
C ASN A 161 -1.24 -27.22 2.29
N MET A 162 -1.61 -26.12 1.62
CA MET A 162 -1.26 -25.87 0.22
C MET A 162 0.25 -25.70 0.02
N LEU A 163 0.91 -24.88 0.84
CA LEU A 163 2.37 -24.68 0.77
C LEU A 163 3.14 -25.98 1.04
N TYR A 164 2.76 -26.70 2.10
CA TYR A 164 3.32 -28.01 2.41
C TYR A 164 3.18 -29.00 1.25
N PHE A 165 1.98 -29.08 0.65
CA PHE A 165 1.71 -29.95 -0.49
C PHE A 165 2.56 -29.59 -1.71
N VAL A 166 2.69 -28.30 -2.05
CA VAL A 166 3.52 -27.83 -3.16
C VAL A 166 4.98 -28.16 -2.91
N ARG A 167 5.51 -27.90 -1.71
CA ARG A 167 6.88 -28.24 -1.32
C ARG A 167 7.17 -29.73 -1.49
N LYS A 168 6.33 -30.60 -0.92
CA LYS A 168 6.50 -32.06 -1.01
C LYS A 168 6.45 -32.57 -2.45
N THR A 169 5.51 -32.03 -3.25
CA THR A 169 5.42 -32.38 -4.67
C THR A 169 6.68 -31.98 -5.43
N ILE A 170 7.30 -30.82 -5.12
CA ILE A 170 8.56 -30.40 -5.71
C ILE A 170 9.71 -31.33 -5.27
N GLU A 171 9.82 -31.65 -3.98
CA GLU A 171 10.86 -32.55 -3.44
C GLU A 171 10.88 -33.89 -4.19
N GLU A 172 9.72 -34.53 -4.36
CA GLU A 172 9.60 -35.81 -5.06
C GLU A 172 9.89 -35.70 -6.55
N THR A 173 9.42 -34.61 -7.18
CA THR A 173 9.68 -34.32 -8.60
C THR A 173 11.18 -34.22 -8.87
N LEU A 174 11.96 -33.68 -7.93
CA LEU A 174 13.41 -33.58 -8.03
C LEU A 174 14.15 -34.90 -7.72
N GLN A 175 13.50 -35.83 -7.03
CA GLN A 175 14.07 -37.14 -6.67
C GLN A 175 13.75 -38.25 -7.68
N GLU A 176 12.96 -37.96 -8.74
CA GLU A 176 12.38 -38.95 -9.66
C GLU A 176 11.56 -40.04 -8.95
N SER A 177 11.06 -39.73 -7.75
CA SER A 177 10.22 -40.61 -6.94
C SER A 177 8.79 -40.65 -7.50
N SER A 178 8.06 -41.74 -7.25
CA SER A 178 6.62 -41.84 -7.55
C SER A 178 5.84 -40.64 -6.94
N PRO A 179 4.70 -40.22 -7.54
CA PRO A 179 3.94 -39.06 -7.07
C PRO A 179 3.54 -39.17 -5.60
N PRO A 180 3.30 -38.04 -4.91
CA PRO A 180 3.05 -38.05 -3.48
C PRO A 180 1.85 -38.92 -3.19
N SER A 181 2.03 -39.89 -2.29
CA SER A 181 0.96 -40.73 -1.77
C SER A 181 0.06 -40.00 -0.78
N LEU A 182 0.35 -38.74 -0.45
CA LEU A 182 -0.37 -37.98 0.57
C LEU A 182 -1.82 -37.72 0.11
N PRO A 183 -2.83 -38.31 0.77
CA PRO A 183 -4.16 -37.73 0.72
C PRO A 183 -4.11 -36.53 1.66
N VAL A 184 -3.79 -35.35 1.14
CA VAL A 184 -4.27 -34.17 1.85
C VAL A 184 -5.78 -34.22 1.61
N ASN A 185 -6.55 -34.51 2.66
CA ASN A 185 -7.99 -34.30 2.68
C ASN A 185 -8.22 -32.79 2.56
N PHE A 186 -8.07 -32.30 1.35
CA PHE A 186 -8.45 -30.96 0.99
C PHE A 186 -9.97 -30.88 1.11
N SER A 187 -10.46 -29.75 1.62
CA SER A 187 -11.89 -29.49 1.76
C SER A 187 -12.62 -29.78 0.45
N GLU A 188 -13.87 -30.25 0.52
CA GLU A 188 -14.73 -30.54 -0.64
C GLU A 188 -14.79 -29.37 -1.65
N ARG A 189 -14.53 -28.13 -1.21
CA ARG A 189 -14.46 -26.94 -2.07
C ARG A 189 -13.24 -26.90 -3.02
N PHE A 190 -12.24 -27.77 -2.86
CA PHE A 190 -11.01 -27.78 -3.66
C PHE A 190 -11.19 -28.38 -5.07
N ASP A 191 -12.36 -28.97 -5.35
CA ASP A 191 -12.74 -29.36 -6.71
C ASP A 191 -13.18 -28.15 -7.57
N GLU A 192 -13.36 -26.96 -6.97
CA GLU A 192 -13.66 -25.74 -7.72
C GLU A 192 -12.50 -25.38 -8.65
N LYS A 193 -12.83 -25.06 -9.91
CA LYS A 193 -11.84 -24.70 -10.93
C LYS A 193 -11.28 -23.30 -10.70
N ILE A 194 -9.96 -23.21 -10.58
CA ILE A 194 -9.25 -21.96 -10.29
C ILE A 194 -8.06 -21.74 -11.23
N SER A 195 -7.53 -20.53 -11.20
CA SER A 195 -6.19 -20.24 -11.75
C SER A 195 -5.29 -19.84 -10.59
N LEU A 196 -4.06 -20.32 -10.58
CA LEU A 196 -3.08 -19.98 -9.56
C LEU A 196 -1.69 -19.83 -10.17
N ASP A 197 -0.81 -19.12 -9.47
CA ASP A 197 0.62 -19.09 -9.69
C ASP A 197 1.35 -19.80 -8.55
N VAL A 198 2.47 -20.46 -8.86
CA VAL A 198 3.44 -20.92 -7.88
C VAL A 198 4.79 -20.30 -8.22
N ALA A 199 5.27 -19.43 -7.35
CA ALA A 199 6.57 -18.79 -7.46
C ALA A 199 7.58 -19.38 -6.46
N LEU A 200 8.84 -19.49 -6.90
CA LEU A 200 9.95 -19.97 -6.07
C LEU A 200 10.97 -18.84 -5.90
N TRP A 201 11.18 -18.42 -4.66
CA TRP A 201 12.15 -17.41 -4.28
C TRP A 201 13.36 -18.06 -3.62
N VAL A 202 14.54 -17.97 -4.22
CA VAL A 202 15.77 -18.59 -3.69
C VAL A 202 16.81 -17.51 -3.47
N LYS A 203 17.24 -17.30 -2.23
CA LYS A 203 18.28 -16.33 -1.84
C LYS A 203 18.06 -14.92 -2.43
N GLY A 204 16.83 -14.42 -2.38
CA GLY A 204 16.54 -13.09 -2.92
C GLY A 204 16.24 -13.03 -4.42
N HIS A 205 16.14 -14.17 -5.10
CA HIS A 205 15.88 -14.21 -6.54
C HIS A 205 14.64 -15.03 -6.87
N LEU A 206 13.80 -14.49 -7.76
CA LEU A 206 12.75 -15.26 -8.40
C LEU A 206 13.39 -16.31 -9.32
N ARG A 207 13.09 -17.59 -9.09
CA ARG A 207 13.63 -18.75 -9.83
C ARG A 207 12.57 -19.53 -10.60
N SER A 208 11.29 -19.21 -10.40
CA SER A 208 10.15 -19.78 -11.12
C SER A 208 8.91 -18.94 -10.86
N SER A 209 7.95 -18.92 -11.80
CA SER A 209 6.58 -18.42 -11.59
C SER A 209 5.63 -19.12 -12.57
N VAL A 210 4.98 -20.20 -12.14
CA VAL A 210 4.18 -21.06 -13.02
C VAL A 210 2.69 -20.85 -12.83
N ILE A 211 2.08 -20.18 -13.81
CA ILE A 211 0.64 -19.99 -13.88
C ILE A 211 -0.03 -21.24 -14.49
N VAL A 212 -0.98 -21.82 -13.75
CA VAL A 212 -1.88 -22.87 -14.24
C VAL A 212 -3.32 -22.35 -14.16
N GLY A 213 -4.10 -22.54 -15.22
CA GLY A 213 -5.43 -21.97 -15.35
C GLY A 213 -6.55 -23.00 -15.51
N ASN A 214 -7.66 -22.76 -14.81
CA ASN A 214 -8.95 -23.44 -14.98
C ASN A 214 -8.93 -24.95 -14.71
N LEU A 215 -8.17 -25.37 -13.69
CA LEU A 215 -8.16 -26.74 -13.16
C LEU A 215 -8.74 -26.76 -11.74
N PRO A 216 -9.29 -27.89 -11.26
CA PRO A 216 -9.52 -28.12 -9.84
C PRO A 216 -8.30 -27.73 -9.01
N LEU A 217 -8.47 -27.13 -7.83
CA LEU A 217 -7.37 -26.55 -7.04
C LEU A 217 -6.27 -27.59 -6.73
N ASN A 218 -6.65 -28.81 -6.36
CA ASN A 218 -5.72 -29.92 -6.13
C ASN A 218 -4.86 -30.25 -7.38
N GLU A 219 -5.47 -30.32 -8.56
CA GLU A 219 -4.77 -30.54 -9.83
C GLU A 219 -3.92 -29.34 -10.23
N ALA A 220 -4.41 -28.12 -10.00
CA ALA A 220 -3.70 -26.88 -10.28
C ALA A 220 -2.40 -26.79 -9.46
N LEU A 221 -2.49 -27.03 -8.14
CA LEU A 221 -1.33 -27.05 -7.24
C LEU A 221 -0.31 -28.10 -7.68
N ARG A 222 -0.77 -29.33 -7.94
CA ARG A 222 0.11 -30.43 -8.38
C ARG A 222 0.79 -30.13 -9.71
N SER A 223 0.05 -29.58 -10.67
CA SER A 223 0.53 -29.23 -12.01
C SER A 223 1.57 -28.10 -11.95
N ALA A 224 1.30 -27.05 -11.15
CA ALA A 224 2.23 -25.94 -10.97
C ALA A 224 3.50 -26.41 -10.23
N ALA A 225 3.36 -27.15 -9.14
CA ALA A 225 4.47 -27.69 -8.35
C ALA A 225 5.42 -28.58 -9.18
N LYS A 226 4.90 -29.46 -10.03
CA LYS A 226 5.72 -30.31 -10.91
C LYS A 226 6.51 -29.53 -11.96
N LYS A 227 5.99 -28.38 -12.39
CA LYS A 227 6.60 -27.54 -13.43
C LYS A 227 7.56 -26.51 -12.87
N ALA A 228 7.32 -26.02 -11.65
CA ALA A 228 8.06 -24.92 -11.04
C ALA A 228 9.59 -25.14 -11.03
N PRO A 229 10.13 -26.33 -10.71
CA PRO A 229 11.58 -26.53 -10.70
C PRO A 229 12.23 -26.47 -12.09
N PHE A 230 11.43 -26.60 -13.15
CA PHE A 230 11.86 -26.71 -14.54
C PHE A 230 11.31 -25.58 -15.42
N ASP A 231 10.92 -24.45 -14.82
CA ASP A 231 10.48 -23.27 -15.57
C ASP A 231 11.57 -22.81 -16.54
N SER A 232 11.33 -22.98 -17.84
CA SER A 232 12.34 -22.79 -18.90
C SER A 232 12.85 -21.36 -19.04
N ARG A 233 12.22 -20.40 -18.35
CA ARG A 233 12.66 -18.99 -18.31
C ARG A 233 13.78 -18.77 -17.29
N PHE A 234 14.03 -19.74 -16.41
CA PHE A 234 14.99 -19.65 -15.31
C PHE A 234 15.96 -20.84 -15.31
N LYS A 235 17.04 -20.72 -14.52
CA LYS A 235 17.90 -21.87 -14.24
C LYS A 235 17.14 -22.88 -13.37
N PRO A 236 17.16 -24.19 -13.71
CA PRO A 236 16.46 -25.21 -12.95
C PRO A 236 16.78 -25.16 -11.46
N VAL A 237 15.77 -25.40 -10.63
CA VAL A 237 15.90 -25.49 -9.16
C VAL A 237 16.32 -26.92 -8.81
N ASN A 238 17.33 -27.07 -7.97
CA ASN A 238 17.75 -28.37 -7.44
C ASN A 238 17.34 -28.55 -5.97
N ALA A 239 17.64 -29.71 -5.39
CA ALA A 239 17.28 -30.00 -4.00
C ALA A 239 17.93 -29.06 -2.97
N ASP A 240 19.14 -28.55 -3.24
CA ASP A 240 19.81 -27.57 -2.37
C ASP A 240 19.18 -26.17 -2.49
N ASP A 241 18.76 -25.77 -3.69
CA ASP A 241 17.99 -24.55 -3.90
C ASP A 241 16.64 -24.61 -3.17
N LEU A 242 15.94 -25.74 -3.23
CA LEU A 242 14.64 -25.91 -2.57
C LEU A 242 14.71 -25.77 -1.04
N LYS A 243 15.79 -26.25 -0.41
CA LYS A 243 16.03 -26.07 1.04
C LYS A 243 16.09 -24.60 1.47
N ARG A 244 16.40 -23.71 0.52
CA ARG A 244 16.53 -22.26 0.72
C ARG A 244 15.44 -21.47 0.00
N ALA A 245 14.48 -22.18 -0.60
CA ALA A 245 13.41 -21.56 -1.33
C ALA A 245 12.31 -21.13 -0.36
N ARG A 246 11.68 -20.00 -0.63
CA ARG A 246 10.34 -19.66 -0.16
C ARG A 246 9.36 -19.88 -1.30
N ILE A 247 8.29 -20.59 -1.01
CA ILE A 247 7.21 -20.87 -1.96
C ILE A 247 6.12 -19.84 -1.73
N GLU A 248 5.73 -19.19 -2.82
CA GLU A 248 4.62 -18.25 -2.87
C GLU A 248 3.53 -18.82 -3.75
N ILE A 249 2.27 -18.71 -3.30
CA ILE A 249 1.08 -19.16 -4.03
C ILE A 249 0.13 -17.99 -4.15
N THR A 250 -0.17 -17.62 -5.40
CA THR A 250 -1.15 -16.58 -5.71
C THR A 250 -2.37 -17.22 -6.35
N ILE A 251 -3.50 -17.22 -5.63
CA ILE A 251 -4.76 -17.79 -6.08
C ILE A 251 -5.61 -16.68 -6.71
N MET A 252 -6.01 -16.86 -7.97
CA MET A 252 -6.65 -15.80 -8.75
C MET A 252 -8.17 -15.95 -8.78
N HIS A 253 -8.90 -14.93 -8.31
CA HIS A 253 -10.36 -14.95 -8.35
C HIS A 253 -10.88 -14.99 -9.77
N SER A 254 -11.91 -15.80 -9.97
CA SER A 254 -12.41 -16.06 -11.30
C SER A 254 -13.29 -14.95 -11.90
N LEU A 255 -13.70 -13.97 -11.08
CA LEU A 255 -14.38 -12.75 -11.49
C LEU A 255 -13.35 -11.79 -12.08
N ARG A 256 -13.39 -11.62 -13.40
CA ARG A 256 -12.49 -10.71 -14.14
C ARG A 256 -13.25 -9.47 -14.54
N MET A 257 -12.87 -8.34 -13.99
CA MET A 257 -13.53 -7.06 -14.23
C MET A 257 -12.73 -6.27 -15.27
N PRO A 258 -13.35 -5.71 -16.32
CA PRO A 258 -12.63 -4.89 -17.28
C PRO A 258 -12.16 -3.60 -16.62
N LEU A 259 -10.92 -3.20 -16.90
CA LEU A 259 -10.38 -1.94 -16.39
C LEU A 259 -11.24 -0.76 -16.88
N SER A 260 -11.79 0.00 -15.93
CA SER A 260 -12.71 1.10 -16.19
C SER A 260 -12.00 2.28 -16.87
N LEU A 261 -12.78 3.17 -17.50
CA LEU A 261 -12.22 4.41 -18.06
C LEU A 261 -11.73 5.36 -16.95
N PHE A 262 -12.31 5.26 -15.75
CA PHE A 262 -11.89 6.07 -14.62
C PHE A 262 -10.52 5.65 -14.11
N GLU A 263 -10.29 4.35 -13.87
CA GLU A 263 -8.97 3.84 -13.45
C GLU A 263 -7.89 4.20 -14.47
N LYS A 264 -8.19 4.10 -15.77
CA LYS A 264 -7.28 4.55 -16.84
C LYS A 264 -6.99 6.04 -16.81
N LYS A 265 -7.96 6.86 -16.42
CA LYS A 265 -7.82 8.32 -16.33
C LYS A 265 -7.04 8.74 -15.09
N VAL A 266 -7.33 8.11 -13.94
CA VAL A 266 -6.60 8.31 -12.68
C VAL A 266 -5.16 7.82 -12.80
N ASN A 267 -4.94 6.78 -13.60
CA ASN A 267 -3.62 6.26 -13.96
C ASN A 267 -2.83 5.69 -12.76
N GLU A 268 -3.54 5.23 -11.72
CA GLU A 268 -2.99 4.61 -10.51
C GLU A 268 -3.06 3.08 -10.59
N ILE A 269 -2.09 2.42 -9.97
CA ILE A 269 -2.00 0.95 -9.92
C ILE A 269 -2.55 0.49 -8.56
N ASP A 270 -3.43 -0.50 -8.58
CA ASP A 270 -3.83 -1.21 -7.36
C ASP A 270 -2.88 -2.38 -7.15
N VAL A 271 -1.98 -2.24 -6.18
CA VAL A 271 -0.91 -3.22 -5.91
C VAL A 271 -1.43 -4.54 -5.34
N THR A 272 -2.66 -4.58 -4.86
CA THR A 272 -3.26 -5.75 -4.22
C THR A 272 -3.97 -6.68 -5.20
N LYS A 273 -3.99 -6.32 -6.49
CA LYS A 273 -4.77 -7.00 -7.51
C LYS A 273 -3.91 -7.60 -8.60
N GLY A 274 -4.47 -8.62 -9.24
CA GLY A 274 -3.90 -9.16 -10.46
C GLY A 274 -4.44 -8.44 -11.69
N TYR A 275 -3.56 -8.24 -12.67
CA TYR A 275 -3.86 -7.66 -13.96
C TYR A 275 -3.64 -8.68 -15.06
N ARG A 276 -4.59 -8.74 -15.99
CA ARG A 276 -4.50 -9.60 -17.17
C ARG A 276 -4.76 -8.80 -18.42
N LEU A 277 -3.90 -8.98 -19.41
CA LEU A 277 -4.06 -8.40 -20.72
C LEU A 277 -4.32 -9.51 -21.75
N VAL A 278 -5.38 -9.37 -22.54
CA VAL A 278 -5.81 -10.37 -23.52
C VAL A 278 -5.95 -9.74 -24.90
N PHE A 279 -5.31 -10.35 -25.89
CA PHE A 279 -5.50 -10.02 -27.30
C PHE A 279 -5.39 -11.29 -28.16
N TRP A 280 -6.49 -11.72 -28.77
CA TRP A 280 -6.55 -13.01 -29.48
C TRP A 280 -6.10 -14.19 -28.61
N LYS A 281 -4.99 -14.85 -28.96
CA LYS A 281 -4.39 -15.96 -28.22
C LYS A 281 -3.30 -15.48 -27.25
N ASN A 282 -2.90 -14.22 -27.33
CA ASN A 282 -1.86 -13.62 -26.50
C ASN A 282 -2.46 -13.20 -25.16
N VAL A 283 -1.87 -13.69 -24.08
CA VAL A 283 -2.27 -13.41 -22.70
C VAL A 283 -1.04 -13.09 -21.88
N GLY A 284 -1.07 -12.00 -21.14
CA GLY A 284 -0.06 -11.66 -20.15
C GLY A 284 -0.71 -11.43 -18.79
N TRP A 285 0.05 -11.71 -17.74
CA TRP A 285 -0.36 -11.52 -16.35
C TRP A 285 0.71 -10.71 -15.62
N TYR A 286 0.27 -9.79 -14.78
CA TYR A 286 1.03 -9.27 -13.65
C TYR A 286 0.23 -9.53 -12.39
N LEU A 287 0.90 -10.09 -11.41
CA LEU A 287 0.41 -10.42 -10.08
C LEU A 287 1.25 -9.61 -9.06
N PRO A 288 0.81 -9.51 -7.79
CA PRO A 288 1.44 -8.61 -6.81
C PRO A 288 2.96 -8.76 -6.65
N GLU A 289 3.50 -9.96 -6.80
CA GLU A 289 4.92 -10.25 -6.68
C GLU A 289 5.79 -9.56 -7.75
N THR A 290 5.16 -9.11 -8.85
CA THR A 290 5.81 -8.29 -9.87
C THR A 290 6.39 -7.01 -9.28
N PHE A 291 5.74 -6.45 -8.24
CA PHE A 291 6.22 -5.26 -7.53
C PHE A 291 7.42 -5.54 -6.61
N ASN A 292 7.89 -6.78 -6.52
CA ASN A 292 9.19 -7.13 -5.91
C ASN A 292 10.28 -7.43 -6.95
N CYS A 293 9.93 -7.41 -8.24
CA CYS A 293 10.86 -7.64 -9.34
C CYS A 293 11.14 -6.38 -10.16
N SER A 294 10.28 -5.36 -10.09
CA SER A 294 10.33 -4.18 -10.95
C SER A 294 9.61 -2.98 -10.33
N ARG A 295 9.92 -1.79 -10.85
CA ARG A 295 9.21 -0.55 -10.53
C ARG A 295 8.39 -0.07 -11.71
N PHE A 296 7.33 0.66 -11.38
CA PHE A 296 6.42 1.26 -12.34
C PHE A 296 6.03 2.65 -11.85
N GLY A 297 6.03 3.64 -12.74
CA GLY A 297 5.63 5.00 -12.37
C GLY A 297 4.11 5.21 -12.37
N ASN A 298 3.36 4.49 -13.21
CA ASN A 298 1.91 4.61 -13.32
C ASN A 298 1.26 3.44 -14.09
N LEU A 299 -0.07 3.39 -14.08
CA LEU A 299 -0.85 2.30 -14.69
C LEU A 299 -0.60 2.15 -16.20
N ARG A 300 -0.45 3.26 -16.92
CA ARG A 300 -0.19 3.22 -18.37
C ARG A 300 1.15 2.53 -18.66
N GLU A 301 2.23 2.97 -18.02
CA GLU A 301 3.55 2.35 -18.17
C GLU A 301 3.49 0.85 -17.80
N PHE A 302 2.83 0.53 -16.68
CA PHE A 302 2.63 -0.84 -16.22
C PHE A 302 1.92 -1.71 -17.27
N LEU A 303 0.82 -1.23 -17.87
CA LEU A 303 0.07 -1.97 -18.89
C LEU A 303 0.83 -2.08 -20.22
N GLU A 304 1.59 -1.05 -20.62
CA GLU A 304 2.43 -1.08 -21.81
C GLU A 304 3.56 -2.12 -21.66
N ARG A 305 4.19 -2.18 -20.48
CA ARG A 305 5.17 -3.22 -20.14
C ARG A 305 4.53 -4.60 -20.08
N LEU A 306 3.36 -4.74 -19.47
CA LEU A 306 2.60 -6.01 -19.45
C LEU A 306 2.32 -6.52 -20.86
N ALA A 307 1.92 -5.62 -21.76
CA ALA A 307 1.65 -5.93 -23.16
C ALA A 307 2.89 -6.45 -23.89
N TYR A 308 4.01 -5.77 -23.74
CA TYR A 308 5.24 -6.08 -24.44
C TYR A 308 5.97 -7.28 -23.84
N GLU A 309 6.19 -7.29 -22.52
CA GLU A 309 7.07 -8.24 -21.84
C GLU A 309 6.39 -9.61 -21.64
N LYS A 310 5.12 -9.62 -21.23
CA LYS A 310 4.41 -10.85 -20.85
C LYS A 310 3.41 -11.31 -21.90
N ALA A 311 2.55 -10.40 -22.39
CA ALA A 311 1.52 -10.76 -23.36
C ALA A 311 2.05 -10.90 -24.79
N LYS A 312 3.24 -10.34 -25.10
CA LYS A 312 3.81 -10.30 -26.46
C LYS A 312 2.85 -9.67 -27.50
N ILE A 313 2.14 -8.62 -27.10
CA ILE A 313 1.22 -7.86 -27.96
C ILE A 313 1.99 -6.75 -28.67
N PRO A 314 1.95 -6.66 -30.01
CA PRO A 314 2.58 -5.56 -30.74
C PRO A 314 2.01 -4.19 -30.32
N ALA A 315 2.85 -3.15 -30.22
CA ALA A 315 2.44 -1.84 -29.72
C ALA A 315 1.21 -1.25 -30.43
N ARG A 316 1.13 -1.38 -31.77
CA ARG A 316 -0.02 -0.95 -32.59
C ARG A 316 -1.35 -1.62 -32.23
N CYS A 317 -1.31 -2.78 -31.56
CA CYS A 317 -2.48 -3.56 -31.17
C CYS A 317 -2.88 -3.33 -29.71
N PHE A 318 -2.08 -2.62 -28.91
CA PHE A 318 -2.32 -2.41 -27.48
C PHE A 318 -3.68 -1.76 -27.20
N GLY A 319 -4.08 -0.75 -27.99
CA GLY A 319 -5.39 -0.09 -27.84
C GLY A 319 -6.60 -1.01 -28.07
N SER A 320 -6.39 -2.17 -28.71
CA SER A 320 -7.42 -3.21 -28.92
C SER A 320 -7.38 -4.34 -27.89
N ALA A 321 -6.38 -4.35 -27.00
CA ALA A 321 -6.26 -5.37 -25.97
C ALA A 321 -7.29 -5.14 -24.86
N ARG A 322 -7.82 -6.23 -24.32
CA ARG A 322 -8.69 -6.19 -23.14
C ARG A 322 -7.85 -6.29 -21.88
N ALA A 323 -7.84 -5.22 -21.09
CA ALA A 323 -7.27 -5.20 -19.75
C ALA A 323 -8.34 -5.59 -18.72
N GLU A 324 -8.01 -6.56 -17.88
CA GLU A 324 -8.86 -7.08 -16.81
C GLU A 324 -8.13 -6.97 -15.48
N LEU A 325 -8.90 -6.70 -14.44
CA LEU A 325 -8.52 -6.62 -13.03
C LEU A 325 -9.26 -7.71 -12.25
N PHE A 326 -8.65 -8.25 -11.20
CA PHE A 326 -9.25 -9.28 -10.37
C PHE A 326 -8.60 -9.36 -8.98
N GLU A 327 -9.34 -9.88 -8.02
CA GLU A 327 -8.82 -10.18 -6.68
C GLU A 327 -7.89 -11.39 -6.69
N VAL A 328 -6.93 -11.38 -5.77
CA VAL A 328 -6.06 -12.52 -5.48
C VAL A 328 -6.07 -12.81 -3.99
N ASP A 329 -5.89 -14.08 -3.63
CA ASP A 329 -5.42 -14.47 -2.30
C ASP A 329 -3.97 -14.90 -2.46
N ASP A 330 -3.06 -14.14 -1.86
CA ASP A 330 -1.63 -14.25 -2.09
C ASP A 330 -0.91 -14.48 -0.76
N PHE A 331 -0.04 -15.49 -0.72
CA PHE A 331 0.62 -15.91 0.51
C PHE A 331 1.93 -16.66 0.23
N ILE A 332 2.84 -16.55 1.18
CA ILE A 332 4.21 -17.06 1.09
C ILE A 332 4.56 -17.83 2.37
N GLU A 333 5.43 -18.84 2.25
CA GLU A 333 6.07 -19.46 3.42
C GLU A 333 6.88 -18.44 4.19
N SER A 334 6.85 -18.50 5.53
CA SER A 334 7.87 -17.86 6.38
C SER A 334 9.28 -18.32 6.05
N LEU A 335 10.30 -17.56 6.48
CA LEU A 335 11.70 -17.89 6.25
C LEU A 335 12.09 -19.28 6.76
N ASP A 336 11.58 -19.67 7.94
CA ASP A 336 11.82 -20.98 8.56
C ASP A 336 10.87 -22.08 8.07
N THR A 337 9.95 -21.74 7.16
CA THR A 337 8.90 -22.61 6.58
C THR A 337 7.87 -23.17 7.58
N SER A 338 7.83 -22.66 8.81
CA SER A 338 6.94 -23.16 9.88
C SER A 338 5.53 -22.54 9.82
N SER A 339 5.42 -21.33 9.27
CA SER A 339 4.20 -20.54 9.22
C SER A 339 3.93 -19.95 7.83
N VAL A 340 2.72 -19.43 7.65
CA VAL A 340 2.25 -18.78 6.41
C VAL A 340 2.11 -17.30 6.66
N LEU A 341 2.57 -16.50 5.71
CA LEU A 341 2.39 -15.06 5.70
C LEU A 341 1.48 -14.68 4.54
N SER A 342 0.48 -13.84 4.83
CA SER A 342 -0.33 -13.25 3.75
C SER A 342 0.45 -12.13 3.08
N LEU A 343 0.30 -11.98 1.77
CA LEU A 343 0.88 -10.88 1.01
C LEU A 343 -0.20 -9.82 0.77
N VAL A 344 0.04 -8.59 1.25
CA VAL A 344 -0.76 -7.41 0.92
C VAL A 344 -0.01 -6.64 -0.16
N GLY A 345 -0.39 -6.89 -1.40
CA GLY A 345 0.44 -6.49 -2.53
C GLY A 345 1.82 -7.16 -2.45
N PRO A 346 2.94 -6.42 -2.52
CA PRO A 346 4.29 -6.99 -2.41
C PRO A 346 4.80 -7.20 -0.98
N VAL A 347 3.99 -6.94 0.05
CA VAL A 347 4.44 -6.91 1.44
C VAL A 347 3.92 -8.12 2.19
N ALA A 348 4.83 -8.88 2.81
CA ALA A 348 4.49 -9.99 3.70
C ALA A 348 4.05 -9.48 5.07
N GLN A 349 2.91 -9.98 5.51
CA GLN A 349 2.27 -9.61 6.76
C GLN A 349 2.08 -10.85 7.64
N GLU A 350 2.58 -10.75 8.88
CA GLU A 350 2.13 -11.59 9.98
C GLU A 350 0.71 -11.15 10.39
N THR A 351 -0.21 -12.08 10.60
CA THR A 351 -1.65 -11.90 10.90
C THR A 351 -1.94 -11.26 12.27
N ALA A 352 -1.11 -10.31 12.69
CA ALA A 352 -1.27 -9.56 13.93
C ALA A 352 -2.29 -8.42 13.78
N ASP A 353 -3.28 -8.42 14.68
CA ASP A 353 -4.19 -7.30 14.91
C ASP A 353 -3.40 -6.00 15.16
N GLN A 354 -3.76 -4.94 14.43
CA GLN A 354 -3.23 -3.60 14.66
C GLN A 354 -4.02 -3.00 15.81
N GLY A 355 -3.64 -3.37 17.05
CA GLY A 355 -4.29 -2.88 18.26
C GLY A 355 -4.42 -1.35 18.26
N THR A 356 -5.44 -0.83 18.94
CA THR A 356 -5.74 0.62 18.99
C THR A 356 -5.24 1.28 20.27
N ASP A 357 -4.42 0.58 21.05
CA ASP A 357 -3.96 1.00 22.36
C ASP A 357 -2.42 0.92 22.49
N PHE A 358 -1.86 1.71 23.40
CA PHE A 358 -0.46 1.69 23.80
C PHE A 358 -0.21 0.60 24.84
N ASP A 359 -0.60 -0.62 24.51
CA ASP A 359 -0.40 -1.78 25.38
C ASP A 359 1.07 -2.25 25.40
N LYS A 360 1.37 -3.26 26.21
CA LYS A 360 2.72 -3.83 26.32
C LYS A 360 3.25 -4.36 24.99
N ARG A 361 2.38 -4.83 24.10
CA ARG A 361 2.75 -5.36 22.79
C ARG A 361 3.15 -4.22 21.86
N PHE A 362 2.34 -3.15 21.80
CA PHE A 362 2.67 -1.94 21.05
C PHE A 362 4.03 -1.41 21.45
N MET A 363 4.32 -1.36 22.76
CA MET A 363 5.61 -0.90 23.27
C MET A 363 6.78 -1.77 22.82
N ALA A 364 6.64 -3.09 22.93
CA ALA A 364 7.68 -4.02 22.48
C ALA A 364 7.93 -3.89 20.97
N ASP A 365 6.87 -3.77 20.18
CA ASP A 365 6.94 -3.59 18.73
C ASP A 365 7.59 -2.25 18.35
N LEU A 366 7.25 -1.17 19.06
CA LEU A 366 7.84 0.16 18.86
C LEU A 366 9.34 0.15 19.16
N GLU A 367 9.75 -0.39 20.32
CA GLU A 367 11.16 -0.49 20.68
C GLU A 367 11.95 -1.36 19.70
N ASN A 368 11.39 -2.49 19.26
CA ASN A 368 12.03 -3.36 18.28
C ASN A 368 12.17 -2.67 16.91
N CYS A 369 11.09 -2.03 16.42
CA CYS A 369 11.09 -1.27 15.18
C CYS A 369 12.16 -0.17 15.20
N MET A 370 12.24 0.60 16.29
CA MET A 370 13.27 1.63 16.47
C MET A 370 14.67 1.03 16.51
N ARG A 371 14.89 -0.07 17.23
CA ARG A 371 16.20 -0.72 17.33
C ARG A 371 16.69 -1.22 15.97
N LEU A 372 15.82 -1.85 15.18
CA LEU A 372 16.15 -2.30 13.82
C LEU A 372 16.46 -1.12 12.89
N SER A 373 15.68 -0.04 12.98
CA SER A 373 15.91 1.19 12.19
C SER A 373 17.24 1.88 12.54
N LEU A 374 17.59 1.96 13.83
CA LEU A 374 18.89 2.46 14.27
C LEU A 374 20.03 1.57 13.79
N ALA A 375 19.90 0.25 13.94
CA ALA A 375 20.89 -0.72 13.47
C ALA A 375 21.12 -0.61 11.94
N HIS A 376 20.05 -0.41 11.17
CA HIS A 376 20.12 -0.14 9.75
C HIS A 376 20.97 1.11 9.46
N LEU A 377 20.62 2.27 10.04
CA LEU A 377 21.35 3.53 9.84
C LEU A 377 22.84 3.40 10.22
N VAL A 378 23.16 2.68 11.29
CA VAL A 378 24.54 2.36 11.70
C VAL A 378 25.23 1.49 10.64
N SER A 379 24.55 0.44 10.14
CA SER A 379 25.12 -0.47 9.14
C SER A 379 25.40 0.20 7.80
N ILE A 380 24.64 1.25 7.47
CA ILE A 380 24.79 1.99 6.22
C ILE A 380 25.76 3.17 6.28
N GLN A 381 26.25 3.50 7.48
CA GLN A 381 27.23 4.55 7.68
C GLN A 381 28.61 4.17 7.12
N GLU A 382 29.19 5.09 6.36
CA GLU A 382 30.53 4.98 5.80
C GLU A 382 31.63 5.22 6.85
N LYS A 383 32.87 4.91 6.48
CA LYS A 383 34.02 5.03 7.40
C LYS A 383 34.29 6.47 7.82
N ASP A 384 33.93 7.45 7.02
CA ASP A 384 34.10 8.88 7.30
C ASP A 384 32.94 9.49 8.10
N GLY A 385 31.81 8.78 8.25
CA GLY A 385 30.63 9.25 8.97
C GLY A 385 29.45 9.61 8.05
N ASN A 386 29.64 9.63 6.73
CA ASN A 386 28.55 9.80 5.77
C ASN A 386 27.53 8.66 5.90
N ILE A 387 26.26 8.95 5.62
CA ILE A 387 25.16 7.96 5.63
C ILE A 387 24.45 8.07 4.29
N SER A 388 24.37 6.95 3.56
CA SER A 388 23.65 6.93 2.29
C SER A 388 22.18 7.33 2.49
N PRO A 389 21.66 8.30 1.72
CA PRO A 389 20.28 8.72 1.86
C PRO A 389 19.28 7.73 1.22
N GLN A 390 19.72 6.88 0.32
CA GLN A 390 18.85 6.06 -0.51
C GLN A 390 19.57 4.81 -1.03
N ILE A 391 18.96 3.65 -0.82
CA ILE A 391 19.49 2.34 -1.22
C ILE A 391 18.43 1.60 -2.03
N ASN A 392 18.81 1.11 -3.21
CA ASN A 392 17.94 0.29 -4.05
C ASN A 392 18.19 -1.20 -3.76
N PRO A 393 17.24 -1.94 -3.13
CA PRO A 393 17.45 -3.35 -2.80
C PRO A 393 17.61 -4.24 -4.04
N LEU A 394 16.97 -3.88 -5.16
CA LEU A 394 16.97 -4.68 -6.39
C LEU A 394 18.28 -4.59 -7.15
N THR A 395 18.97 -3.44 -7.10
CA THR A 395 20.21 -3.21 -7.84
C THR A 395 21.45 -3.07 -6.96
N GLY A 396 21.29 -2.79 -5.67
CA GLY A 396 22.37 -2.40 -4.76
C GLY A 396 22.89 -0.98 -5.01
N GLN A 397 22.24 -0.21 -5.89
CA GLN A 397 22.65 1.17 -6.15
C GLN A 397 22.35 2.05 -4.93
N GLU A 398 23.35 2.81 -4.51
CA GLU A 398 23.25 3.75 -3.39
C GLU A 398 23.49 5.17 -3.88
N LYS A 399 22.67 6.11 -3.41
CA LYS A 399 22.98 7.53 -3.56
C LYS A 399 24.10 7.85 -2.57
N GLN A 400 25.10 8.62 -2.98
CA GLN A 400 26.26 8.90 -2.14
C GLN A 400 25.93 9.87 -1.01
N ILE A 401 25.31 11.01 -1.32
CA ILE A 401 25.11 12.05 -0.32
C ILE A 401 23.82 12.85 -0.55
N ASP A 402 23.25 13.34 0.53
CA ASP A 402 22.17 14.33 0.53
C ASP A 402 22.36 15.27 1.74
N TRP A 403 22.78 16.50 1.45
CA TRP A 403 23.13 17.49 2.46
C TRP A 403 21.97 17.96 3.35
N VAL A 404 20.73 17.68 2.96
CA VAL A 404 19.54 17.99 3.78
C VAL A 404 19.21 16.82 4.70
N ARG A 405 19.29 15.58 4.18
CA ARG A 405 18.89 14.37 4.93
C ARG A 405 19.97 13.87 5.89
N LEU A 406 21.25 14.09 5.57
CA LEU A 406 22.35 13.62 6.42
C LEU A 406 22.30 14.23 7.84
N PRO A 407 22.09 15.55 8.03
CA PRO A 407 21.89 16.10 9.37
C PRO A 407 20.68 15.51 10.10
N LEU A 408 19.56 15.30 9.39
CA LEU A 408 18.39 14.65 9.99
C LEU A 408 18.73 13.23 10.48
N ALA A 409 19.38 12.41 9.66
CA ALA A 409 19.81 11.06 10.04
C ALA A 409 20.81 11.06 11.22
N ALA A 410 21.72 12.02 11.27
CA ALA A 410 22.67 12.18 12.38
C ALA A 410 21.93 12.49 13.70
N GLY A 411 21.01 13.46 13.69
CA GLY A 411 20.22 13.81 14.86
C GLY A 411 19.31 12.67 15.33
N THR A 412 18.72 11.90 14.42
CA THR A 412 17.85 10.77 14.80
C THR A 412 18.62 9.57 15.34
N LEU A 413 19.85 9.32 14.88
CA LEU A 413 20.75 8.34 15.49
C LEU A 413 21.04 8.66 16.96
N ILE A 414 21.29 9.94 17.27
CA ILE A 414 21.55 10.39 18.64
C ILE A 414 20.27 10.31 19.48
N LEU A 415 19.18 10.94 19.02
CA LEU A 415 17.90 11.00 19.72
C LEU A 415 17.31 9.60 19.95
N GLY A 416 17.21 8.79 18.90
CA GLY A 416 16.68 7.43 19.00
C GLY A 416 17.61 6.51 19.81
N GLY A 417 18.93 6.68 19.65
CA GLY A 417 19.92 5.97 20.46
C GLY A 417 19.80 6.26 21.96
N GLN A 418 19.52 7.51 22.34
CA GLN A 418 19.22 7.89 23.72
C GLN A 418 17.90 7.27 24.21
N ALA A 419 16.82 7.36 23.41
CA ALA A 419 15.50 6.85 23.80
C ALA A 419 15.46 5.32 24.03
N ILE A 420 16.21 4.56 23.23
CA ILE A 420 16.28 3.09 23.25
C ILE A 420 17.44 2.57 24.12
N GLY A 421 18.39 3.44 24.50
CA GLY A 421 19.61 3.03 25.19
C GLY A 421 20.55 2.22 24.29
N MET A 422 20.85 2.72 23.08
CA MET A 422 21.74 2.08 22.09
C MET A 422 23.00 2.94 21.86
N PRO A 423 24.09 2.72 22.64
CA PRO A 423 25.30 3.55 22.55
C PRO A 423 25.96 3.57 21.17
N THR A 424 25.90 2.47 20.43
CA THR A 424 26.47 2.37 19.07
C THR A 424 25.79 3.34 18.10
N ALA A 425 24.49 3.57 18.24
CA ALA A 425 23.75 4.54 17.43
C ALA A 425 24.15 5.98 17.78
N ILE A 426 24.31 6.29 19.08
CA ILE A 426 24.78 7.61 19.54
C ILE A 426 26.17 7.90 18.97
N VAL A 427 27.11 6.95 19.07
CA VAL A 427 28.47 7.09 18.51
C VAL A 427 28.44 7.30 17.00
N ALA A 428 27.60 6.56 16.27
CA ALA A 428 27.43 6.75 14.84
C ALA A 428 26.86 8.14 14.51
N GLY A 429 25.87 8.62 15.25
CA GLY A 429 25.29 9.95 15.08
C GLY A 429 26.30 11.07 15.31
N GLU A 430 27.11 10.99 16.37
CA GLU A 430 28.19 11.94 16.65
C GLU A 430 29.26 11.94 15.55
N LYS A 431 29.59 10.77 14.99
CA LYS A 431 30.51 10.66 13.87
C LYS A 431 29.95 11.33 12.60
N ALA A 432 28.66 11.15 12.30
CA ALA A 432 28.01 11.85 11.19
C ALA A 432 27.95 13.36 11.42
N LEU A 433 27.77 13.79 12.67
CA LEU A 433 27.81 15.19 13.04
C LEU A 433 29.20 15.81 12.82
N GLU A 434 30.28 15.09 13.14
CA GLU A 434 31.65 15.54 12.86
C GLU A 434 31.93 15.64 11.34
N TYR A 435 31.44 14.67 10.56
CA TYR A 435 31.50 14.75 9.10
C TYR A 435 30.82 16.03 8.57
N LEU A 436 29.61 16.35 9.07
CA LEU A 436 28.89 17.56 8.70
C LEU A 436 29.62 18.83 9.11
N ARG A 437 30.26 18.85 10.29
CA ARG A 437 31.08 19.97 10.76
C ARG A 437 32.18 20.30 9.76
N HIS A 438 32.86 19.28 9.24
CA HIS A 438 33.95 19.46 8.27
C HIS A 438 33.47 19.80 6.86
N HIS A 439 32.40 19.16 6.40
CA HIS A 439 32.05 19.16 4.97
C HIS A 439 30.80 19.97 4.61
N PHE A 440 29.82 20.13 5.52
CA PHE A 440 28.54 20.77 5.21
C PHE A 440 28.53 22.27 5.48
N ALA A 441 28.86 22.70 6.70
CA ALA A 441 28.72 24.10 7.14
C ALA A 441 29.49 25.08 6.22
N ARG A 442 30.63 24.65 5.71
CA ARG A 442 31.53 25.43 4.84
C ARG A 442 31.37 25.14 3.36
N HIS A 443 30.40 24.31 2.95
CA HIS A 443 30.27 23.90 1.56
C HIS A 443 29.89 25.09 0.65
N PRO A 444 30.68 25.41 -0.38
CA PRO A 444 30.43 26.58 -1.23
C PRO A 444 29.35 26.36 -2.29
N SER A 445 29.16 25.12 -2.74
CA SER A 445 28.32 24.81 -3.91
C SER A 445 26.90 24.31 -3.57
N ILE A 446 26.47 24.31 -2.31
CA ILE A 446 25.11 23.87 -1.97
C ILE A 446 24.14 25.02 -2.29
N PRO A 447 23.08 24.78 -3.11
CA PRO A 447 22.07 25.79 -3.38
C PRO A 447 21.47 26.34 -2.08
N LEU A 448 21.23 27.65 -2.03
CA LEU A 448 20.79 28.34 -0.82
C LEU A 448 19.57 27.67 -0.14
N PRO A 449 18.49 27.27 -0.85
CA PRO A 449 17.37 26.58 -0.21
C PRO A 449 17.75 25.28 0.51
N ALA A 450 18.54 24.43 -0.15
CA ALA A 450 19.02 23.17 0.44
C ALA A 450 20.00 23.44 1.59
N LYS A 451 20.83 24.49 1.49
CA LYS A 451 21.76 24.89 2.55
C LYS A 451 21.02 25.34 3.80
N LEU A 452 20.00 26.20 3.68
CA LEU A 452 19.26 26.69 4.83
C LEU A 452 18.43 25.59 5.52
N LEU A 453 17.77 24.72 4.73
CA LEU A 453 17.05 23.58 5.30
C LEU A 453 18.01 22.57 5.96
N GLY A 454 19.15 22.26 5.32
CA GLY A 454 20.17 21.40 5.93
C GLY A 454 20.76 22.00 7.21
N LEU A 455 20.99 23.33 7.24
CA LEU A 455 21.42 24.04 8.45
C LEU A 455 20.36 23.97 9.55
N ALA A 456 19.07 24.00 9.21
CA ALA A 456 18.01 23.87 10.19
C ALA A 456 18.07 22.50 10.90
N TYR A 457 18.21 21.42 10.13
CA TYR A 457 18.39 20.07 10.69
C TYR A 457 19.72 19.91 11.43
N TYR A 458 20.80 20.50 10.92
CA TYR A 458 22.12 20.49 11.57
C TYR A 458 22.09 21.19 12.94
N ALA A 459 21.50 22.39 13.01
CA ALA A 459 21.36 23.12 14.27
C ALA A 459 20.47 22.36 15.27
N LYS A 460 19.36 21.76 14.83
CA LYS A 460 18.54 20.86 15.69
C LYS A 460 19.36 19.67 16.21
N THR A 461 20.19 19.07 15.36
CA THR A 461 21.09 17.98 15.75
C THR A 461 22.12 18.41 16.80
N LEU A 462 22.70 19.60 16.64
CA LEU A 462 23.61 20.18 17.63
C LEU A 462 22.91 20.40 18.98
N LEU A 463 21.65 20.88 18.99
CA LEU A 463 20.86 21.01 20.22
C LEU A 463 20.64 19.66 20.90
N ILE A 464 20.26 18.62 20.15
CA ILE A 464 20.10 17.23 20.66
C ILE A 464 21.42 16.73 21.27
N SER A 465 22.54 17.08 20.67
CA SER A 465 23.89 16.70 21.11
C SER A 465 24.45 17.59 22.25
N GLY A 466 23.65 18.56 22.74
CA GLY A 466 24.07 19.48 23.81
C GLY A 466 25.03 20.59 23.38
N LYS A 467 25.32 20.77 22.08
CA LYS A 467 26.25 21.76 21.51
C LYS A 467 25.55 23.08 21.21
N LYS A 468 25.05 23.75 22.26
CA LYS A 468 24.15 24.92 22.14
C LYS A 468 24.78 26.12 21.44
N GLU A 469 26.06 26.41 21.68
CA GLU A 469 26.77 27.53 21.10
C GLU A 469 26.91 27.37 19.59
N GLU A 470 27.33 26.19 19.13
CA GLU A 470 27.42 25.86 17.69
C GLU A 470 26.05 25.89 17.02
N ALA A 471 25.00 25.44 17.71
CA ALA A 471 23.63 25.51 17.21
C ALA A 471 23.19 26.97 17.00
N ASN A 472 23.52 27.85 17.95
CA ASN A 472 23.23 29.28 17.87
C ASN A 472 23.97 29.97 16.71
N GLU A 473 25.22 29.58 16.44
CA GLU A 473 25.97 30.05 15.26
C GLU A 473 25.28 29.64 13.95
N ALA A 474 24.92 28.36 13.81
CA ALA A 474 24.22 27.84 12.64
C ALA A 474 22.84 28.51 12.45
N ALA A 475 22.08 28.73 13.53
CA ALA A 475 20.83 29.47 13.49
C ALA A 475 21.05 30.95 13.08
N GLY A 476 22.17 31.55 13.50
CA GLY A 476 22.59 32.89 13.08
C GLY A 476 22.84 32.98 11.57
N ASP A 477 23.44 31.95 10.97
CA ASP A 477 23.61 31.85 9.52
C ASP A 477 22.27 31.78 8.79
N ILE A 478 21.32 31.00 9.31
CA ILE A 478 19.97 30.93 8.75
C ILE A 478 19.31 32.31 8.80
N TYR A 479 19.33 32.95 9.98
CA TYR A 479 18.70 34.25 10.20
C TYR A 479 19.20 35.32 9.21
N ARG A 480 20.50 35.34 8.89
CA ARG A 480 21.09 36.29 7.93
C ARG A 480 20.64 36.11 6.47
N HIS A 481 20.13 34.93 6.12
CA HIS A 481 19.89 34.56 4.73
C HIS A 481 18.45 34.17 4.42
N VAL A 482 17.63 33.88 5.43
CA VAL A 482 16.26 33.40 5.25
C VAL A 482 15.36 34.35 4.47
N ASP A 483 15.59 35.67 4.56
CA ASP A 483 14.82 36.68 3.81
C ASP A 483 15.13 36.67 2.30
N LYS A 484 16.14 35.93 1.86
CA LYS A 484 16.49 35.72 0.45
C LYS A 484 15.86 34.44 -0.12
N LEU A 485 15.16 33.67 0.70
CA LEU A 485 14.59 32.38 0.32
C LEU A 485 13.19 32.57 -0.25
N ASP A 486 12.90 31.92 -1.38
CA ASP A 486 11.53 31.78 -1.85
C ASP A 486 10.71 30.94 -0.87
N TYR A 487 9.45 31.32 -0.67
CA TYR A 487 8.60 30.62 0.29
C TYR A 487 8.42 29.14 -0.08
N GLU A 488 8.82 28.27 0.83
CA GLU A 488 8.60 26.83 0.78
C GLU A 488 8.18 26.34 2.19
N PRO A 489 6.98 25.76 2.35
CA PRO A 489 6.41 25.47 3.67
C PRO A 489 7.28 24.60 4.57
N ILE A 490 7.93 23.57 4.04
CA ILE A 490 8.73 22.63 4.84
C ILE A 490 9.95 23.37 5.41
N ALA A 491 10.70 24.07 4.57
CA ALA A 491 11.86 24.84 4.98
C ALA A 491 11.50 25.90 6.01
N TYR A 492 10.42 26.66 5.77
CA TYR A 492 9.95 27.70 6.68
C TYR A 492 9.58 27.13 8.06
N LEU A 493 8.84 26.02 8.11
CA LEU A 493 8.44 25.43 9.38
C LEU A 493 9.61 24.77 10.12
N GLN A 494 10.55 24.14 9.42
CA GLN A 494 11.74 23.57 10.05
C GLN A 494 12.62 24.66 10.69
N MET A 495 12.82 25.79 9.99
CA MET A 495 13.53 26.95 10.52
C MET A 495 12.76 27.64 11.66
N ALA A 496 11.45 27.80 11.54
CA ALA A 496 10.61 28.40 12.58
C ALA A 496 10.64 27.57 13.87
N SER A 497 10.47 26.26 13.76
CA SER A 497 10.55 25.31 14.87
C SER A 497 11.92 25.34 15.55
N LEU A 498 13.01 25.37 14.77
CA LEU A 498 14.36 25.57 15.29
C LEU A 498 14.48 26.88 16.07
N PHE A 499 14.07 28.01 15.48
CA PHE A 499 14.18 29.31 16.15
C PHE A 499 13.42 29.38 17.47
N LEU A 500 12.22 28.81 17.51
CA LEU A 500 11.42 28.70 18.73
C LEU A 500 12.06 27.78 19.78
N SER A 501 12.92 26.84 19.36
CA SER A 501 13.63 25.92 20.27
C SER A 501 14.68 26.61 21.15
N PHE A 502 15.14 27.81 20.77
CA PHE A 502 16.05 28.61 21.61
C PHE A 502 15.34 29.35 22.76
N GLY A 503 14.01 29.32 22.79
CA GLY A 503 13.21 29.98 23.83
C GLY A 503 13.15 31.51 23.69
N LYS A 504 12.35 32.13 24.56
CA LYS A 504 12.08 33.58 24.56
C LYS A 504 13.30 34.45 24.82
N GLU A 505 14.29 33.92 25.55
CA GLU A 505 15.52 34.65 25.88
C GLU A 505 16.37 34.94 24.63
N ALA A 506 16.24 34.14 23.58
CA ALA A 506 16.84 34.41 22.28
C ALA A 506 15.91 35.29 21.41
N GLU A 507 15.60 36.50 21.88
CA GLU A 507 14.55 37.40 21.35
C GLU A 507 14.53 37.51 19.81
N LYS A 508 15.71 37.70 19.19
CA LYS A 508 15.84 37.79 17.72
C LYS A 508 15.34 36.53 17.00
N PHE A 509 15.64 35.34 17.52
CA PHE A 509 15.21 34.08 16.93
C PHE A 509 13.75 33.84 17.25
N TRP A 510 13.34 34.08 18.50
CA TRP A 510 11.96 33.93 18.93
C TRP A 510 10.98 34.67 18.01
N HIS A 511 11.18 35.97 17.81
CA HIS A 511 10.31 36.77 16.94
C HIS A 511 10.34 36.33 15.48
N LYS A 512 11.50 35.92 14.97
CA LYS A 512 11.61 35.40 13.60
C LYS A 512 10.86 34.09 13.44
N GLY A 513 11.01 33.17 14.39
CA GLY A 513 10.30 31.89 14.41
C GLY A 513 8.78 32.06 14.47
N GLU A 514 8.30 32.93 15.36
CA GLU A 514 6.87 33.25 15.47
C GLU A 514 6.31 33.87 14.18
N ALA A 515 7.04 34.80 13.56
CA ALA A 515 6.63 35.42 12.31
C ALA A 515 6.56 34.42 11.15
N MET A 516 7.56 33.53 11.02
CA MET A 516 7.61 32.50 9.98
C MET A 516 6.51 31.45 10.17
N LEU A 517 6.26 31.00 11.40
CA LEU A 517 5.17 30.09 11.72
C LEU A 517 3.82 30.73 11.39
N SER A 518 3.59 31.97 11.83
CA SER A 518 2.34 32.70 11.57
C SER A 518 2.11 32.96 10.08
N PHE A 519 3.17 33.23 9.30
CA PHE A 519 3.08 33.34 7.85
C PHE A 519 2.62 32.02 7.22
N THR A 520 3.26 30.92 7.60
CA THR A 520 2.97 29.59 7.04
C THR A 520 1.59 29.07 7.45
N LEU A 521 1.14 29.36 8.67
CA LEU A 521 -0.22 29.02 9.14
C LEU A 521 -1.30 29.76 8.34
N ARG A 522 -1.08 31.02 7.97
CA ARG A 522 -2.02 31.75 7.10
C ARG A 522 -2.14 31.10 5.73
N ASP A 523 -1.05 30.63 5.15
CA ASP A 523 -1.07 29.87 3.89
C ASP A 523 -1.87 28.57 4.05
N TYR A 524 -1.58 27.78 5.08
CA TYR A 524 -2.34 26.56 5.40
C TYR A 524 -3.85 26.83 5.52
N GLU A 525 -4.25 27.81 6.33
CA GLU A 525 -5.66 28.18 6.53
C GLU A 525 -6.32 28.65 5.22
N ASN A 526 -5.59 29.40 4.38
CA ASN A 526 -6.09 29.84 3.09
C ASN A 526 -6.30 28.66 2.13
N LYS A 527 -5.37 27.69 2.12
CA LYS A 527 -5.51 26.46 1.31
C LYS A 527 -6.70 25.63 1.75
N LEU A 528 -6.91 25.47 3.06
CA LEU A 528 -8.10 24.80 3.60
C LEU A 528 -9.40 25.51 3.20
N LYS A 529 -9.47 26.84 3.37
CA LYS A 529 -10.65 27.64 2.98
C LYS A 529 -10.98 27.52 1.50
N LYS A 530 -9.95 27.39 0.64
CA LYS A 530 -10.09 27.23 -0.80
C LYS A 530 -10.30 25.78 -1.25
N SER A 531 -10.28 24.80 -0.32
CA SER A 531 -10.29 23.37 -0.64
C SER A 531 -9.20 22.97 -1.67
N GLU A 532 -8.04 23.61 -1.59
CA GLU A 532 -6.92 23.35 -2.48
C GLU A 532 -6.28 21.99 -2.13
N LYS A 533 -5.92 21.18 -3.15
CA LYS A 533 -5.14 19.96 -2.93
C LYS A 533 -3.66 20.32 -2.78
N PHE A 534 -3.06 19.95 -1.65
CA PHE A 534 -1.64 20.12 -1.36
C PHE A 534 -1.07 18.87 -0.70
N SER A 535 0.26 18.74 -0.62
CA SER A 535 0.85 17.57 0.04
C SER A 535 0.61 17.61 1.55
N LEU A 536 0.13 16.51 2.13
CA LEU A 536 -0.04 16.40 3.58
C LEU A 536 1.29 16.54 4.34
N ALA A 537 2.43 16.36 3.68
CA ALA A 537 3.74 16.52 4.27
C ALA A 537 4.21 17.99 4.41
N PHE A 538 3.48 18.98 3.87
CA PHE A 538 3.94 20.38 3.88
C PHE A 538 3.88 21.03 5.25
N PHE A 539 2.70 20.98 5.89
CA PHE A 539 2.43 21.71 7.12
C PHE A 539 2.61 20.97 8.46
N PRO A 540 2.80 19.63 8.58
CA PRO A 540 2.86 18.92 9.86
C PRO A 540 3.75 19.54 10.94
N GLU A 541 4.93 20.05 10.57
CA GLU A 541 5.88 20.68 11.51
C GLU A 541 5.31 21.91 12.23
N ALA A 542 4.24 22.52 11.71
CA ALA A 542 3.54 23.61 12.38
C ALA A 542 2.97 23.19 13.75
N LEU A 543 2.60 21.92 13.95
CA LEU A 543 2.17 21.41 15.27
C LEU A 543 3.27 21.61 16.30
N ASN A 544 4.51 21.26 15.95
CA ASN A 544 5.68 21.42 16.82
C ASN A 544 5.85 22.89 17.22
N GLY A 545 5.88 23.79 16.22
CA GLY A 545 5.98 25.24 16.47
C GLY A 545 4.85 25.80 17.34
N LEU A 546 3.60 25.37 17.11
CA LEU A 546 2.43 25.78 17.90
C LEU A 546 2.53 25.33 19.36
N LEU A 547 2.94 24.09 19.61
CA LEU A 547 3.12 23.57 20.97
C LEU A 547 4.27 24.28 21.70
N ARG A 548 5.37 24.63 21.00
CA ARG A 548 6.44 25.49 21.55
C ARG A 548 5.92 26.86 21.97
N LEU A 549 5.10 27.50 21.12
CA LEU A 549 4.49 28.78 21.46
C LEU A 549 3.54 28.65 22.66
N SER A 550 2.73 27.58 22.71
CA SER A 550 1.84 27.32 23.84
C SER A 550 2.61 27.18 25.14
N ALA A 551 3.62 26.30 25.18
CA ALA A 551 4.44 26.06 26.36
C ALA A 551 5.15 27.35 26.85
N ALA A 552 5.71 28.14 25.93
CA ALA A 552 6.44 29.35 26.32
C ALA A 552 5.53 30.52 26.70
N THR A 553 4.34 30.63 26.12
CA THR A 553 3.40 31.76 26.35
C THR A 553 2.32 31.46 27.37
N GLN A 554 2.12 30.19 27.72
CA GLN A 554 1.01 29.71 28.55
C GLN A 554 -0.36 30.14 28.00
N LYS A 555 -0.47 30.23 26.68
CA LYS A 555 -1.74 30.53 26.00
C LYS A 555 -2.31 29.29 25.35
N ASP A 556 -3.56 28.99 25.72
CA ASP A 556 -4.31 27.84 25.18
C ASP A 556 -4.61 27.97 23.68
N GLU A 557 -4.66 29.22 23.16
CA GLU A 557 -4.96 29.49 21.75
C GLU A 557 -4.05 28.73 20.76
N TRP A 558 -2.78 28.51 21.14
CA TRP A 558 -1.80 27.81 20.33
C TRP A 558 -1.98 26.29 20.41
N ARG A 559 -2.26 25.76 21.60
CA ARG A 559 -2.58 24.33 21.80
C ARG A 559 -3.87 23.96 21.06
N ASP A 560 -4.89 24.80 21.12
CA ASP A 560 -6.15 24.61 20.40
C ASP A 560 -5.94 24.56 18.87
N LYS A 561 -5.08 25.43 18.34
CA LYS A 561 -4.70 25.40 16.92
C LYS A 561 -3.97 24.10 16.57
N ALA A 562 -3.05 23.63 17.42
CA ALA A 562 -2.34 22.38 17.21
C ALA A 562 -3.31 21.19 17.21
N CYS A 563 -4.23 21.12 18.18
CA CYS A 563 -5.24 20.07 18.28
C CYS A 563 -6.17 20.05 17.05
N ARG A 564 -6.65 21.21 16.58
CA ARG A 564 -7.47 21.30 15.36
C ARG A 564 -6.73 20.81 14.12
N MET A 565 -5.42 21.12 14.04
CA MET A 565 -4.60 20.66 12.93
C MET A 565 -4.35 19.14 12.99
N ALA A 566 -4.07 18.59 14.17
CA ALA A 566 -3.96 17.15 14.39
C ALA A 566 -5.27 16.43 13.98
N GLN A 567 -6.42 16.92 14.45
CA GLN A 567 -7.74 16.40 14.08
C GLN A 567 -8.03 16.48 12.57
N TRP A 568 -7.51 17.50 11.88
CA TRP A 568 -7.65 17.58 10.42
C TRP A 568 -6.78 16.53 9.72
N LEU A 569 -5.55 16.31 10.20
CA LEU A 569 -4.65 15.28 9.68
C LEU A 569 -5.21 13.87 9.90
N THR A 570 -5.71 13.54 11.10
CA THR A 570 -6.28 12.21 11.41
C THR A 570 -7.47 11.87 10.52
N LYS A 571 -8.28 12.86 10.11
CA LYS A 571 -9.36 12.68 9.12
C LYS A 571 -8.87 12.32 7.71
N GLN A 572 -7.59 12.48 7.41
CA GLN A 572 -6.98 12.07 6.14
C GLN A 572 -6.39 10.65 6.18
N GLN A 573 -6.48 9.95 7.31
CA GLN A 573 -5.94 8.59 7.45
C GLN A 573 -6.76 7.60 6.62
N LEU A 574 -6.08 6.78 5.82
CA LEU A 574 -6.68 5.71 5.03
C LEU A 574 -7.06 4.54 5.92
N SER A 575 -7.89 3.62 5.41
CA SER A 575 -8.37 2.45 6.16
C SER A 575 -7.24 1.51 6.61
N ASP A 576 -6.16 1.42 5.84
CA ASP A 576 -4.95 0.64 6.16
C ASP A 576 -4.05 1.29 7.23
N GLY A 577 -4.41 2.47 7.73
CA GLY A 577 -3.68 3.22 8.75
C GLY A 577 -2.66 4.22 8.20
N SER A 578 -2.37 4.18 6.90
CA SER A 578 -1.45 5.13 6.26
C SER A 578 -2.08 6.51 6.04
N PHE A 579 -1.26 7.50 5.65
CA PHE A 579 -1.76 8.80 5.24
C PHE A 579 -1.47 9.03 3.75
N ALA A 580 -2.51 9.40 3.00
CA ALA A 580 -2.37 9.72 1.59
C ALA A 580 -1.43 10.91 1.35
N SER A 581 -0.81 10.98 0.17
CA SER A 581 0.12 12.07 -0.15
C SER A 581 -0.57 13.43 -0.22
N VAL A 582 -1.87 13.45 -0.56
CA VAL A 582 -2.72 14.64 -0.72
C VAL A 582 -4.12 14.34 -0.15
N PRO A 583 -4.90 15.36 0.27
CA PRO A 583 -6.28 15.16 0.74
C PRO A 583 -7.15 14.41 -0.26
N GLY A 584 -7.82 13.36 0.22
CA GLY A 584 -8.69 12.49 -0.58
C GLY A 584 -7.98 11.67 -1.67
N GLY A 585 -6.65 11.52 -1.59
CA GLY A 585 -5.89 10.59 -2.43
C GLY A 585 -5.85 9.17 -1.86
N SER A 586 -5.39 8.22 -2.66
CA SER A 586 -5.20 6.80 -2.32
C SER A 586 -3.71 6.45 -2.10
N PHE A 587 -2.81 7.17 -2.75
CA PHE A 587 -1.38 6.91 -2.70
C PHE A 587 -0.78 7.35 -1.37
N ALA A 588 -0.18 6.41 -0.64
CA ALA A 588 0.57 6.65 0.58
C ALA A 588 2.02 6.15 0.45
N TYR A 589 2.93 6.78 1.20
CA TYR A 589 4.35 6.45 1.21
C TYR A 589 4.95 6.69 2.59
N THR A 590 5.99 5.93 2.95
CA THR A 590 6.51 5.83 4.31
C THR A 590 6.99 7.15 4.88
N ARG A 591 7.66 7.98 4.08
CA ARG A 591 8.07 9.32 4.56
C ARG A 591 6.88 10.22 4.89
N GLY A 592 5.80 10.17 4.11
CA GLY A 592 4.59 10.97 4.34
C GLY A 592 3.89 10.54 5.62
N THR A 593 3.60 9.24 5.72
CA THR A 593 2.99 8.62 6.92
C THR A 593 3.87 8.83 8.16
N GLY A 594 5.18 8.61 8.04
CA GLY A 594 6.16 8.76 9.12
C GLY A 594 6.22 10.20 9.66
N LYS A 595 6.18 11.21 8.77
CA LYS A 595 6.16 12.62 9.19
C LYS A 595 4.88 12.99 9.95
N ILE A 596 3.74 12.42 9.57
CA ILE A 596 2.48 12.65 10.27
C ILE A 596 2.49 11.90 11.62
N PHE A 597 2.90 10.63 11.64
CA PHE A 597 3.14 9.86 12.86
C PHE A 597 4.04 10.61 13.84
N GLU A 598 5.14 11.18 13.35
CA GLU A 598 6.08 11.99 14.14
C GLU A 598 5.37 13.14 14.88
N VAL A 599 4.53 13.91 14.19
CA VAL A 599 3.90 15.10 14.78
C VAL A 599 2.65 14.78 15.59
N LEU A 600 1.92 13.72 15.25
CA LEU A 600 0.82 13.23 16.09
C LEU A 600 1.33 12.72 17.42
N SER A 601 2.55 12.16 17.45
CA SER A 601 3.23 11.71 18.67
C SER A 601 3.58 12.85 19.64
N LEU A 602 3.38 14.13 19.27
CA LEU A 602 3.46 15.27 20.20
C LEU A 602 2.20 15.43 21.07
N LEU A 603 1.09 14.81 20.67
CA LEU A 603 -0.21 14.81 21.36
C LEU A 603 -0.72 13.37 21.42
N PRO A 604 -0.01 12.48 22.15
CA PRO A 604 -0.21 11.04 22.08
C PRO A 604 -1.60 10.60 22.56
N GLU A 605 -2.12 11.21 23.62
CA GLU A 605 -3.44 10.88 24.16
C GLU A 605 -4.56 11.24 23.18
N GLU A 606 -4.53 12.45 22.61
CA GLU A 606 -5.55 12.90 21.67
C GLU A 606 -5.54 12.17 20.32
N ASN A 607 -4.41 11.55 19.96
CA ASN A 607 -4.21 10.92 18.65
C ASN A 607 -3.92 9.41 18.73
N LYS A 608 -4.14 8.79 19.88
CA LYS A 608 -3.78 7.40 20.20
C LYS A 608 -4.14 6.40 19.10
N GLU A 609 -5.40 6.35 18.70
CA GLU A 609 -5.86 5.40 17.67
C GLU A 609 -5.17 5.64 16.31
N ALA A 610 -5.04 6.90 15.90
CA ALA A 610 -4.40 7.25 14.64
C ALA A 610 -2.89 6.91 14.65
N ILE A 611 -2.22 7.12 15.79
CA ILE A 611 -0.82 6.75 16.01
C ILE A 611 -0.64 5.23 15.90
N CYS A 612 -1.47 4.44 16.59
CA CYS A 612 -1.37 2.98 16.57
C CYS A 612 -1.54 2.42 15.16
N ARG A 613 -2.55 2.90 14.42
CA ARG A 613 -2.80 2.47 13.03
C ARG A 613 -1.68 2.90 12.07
N ALA A 614 -1.19 4.13 12.20
CA ALA A 614 -0.07 4.60 11.39
C ALA A 614 1.21 3.79 11.66
N PHE A 615 1.50 3.50 12.93
CA PHE A 615 2.62 2.66 13.31
C PHE A 615 2.48 1.23 12.78
N GLY A 616 1.28 0.64 12.86
CA GLY A 616 0.98 -0.67 12.29
C GLY A 616 1.33 -0.77 10.81
N TRP A 617 0.93 0.23 10.02
CA TRP A 617 1.29 0.34 8.60
C TRP A 617 2.79 0.58 8.38
N LEU A 618 3.43 1.46 9.16
CA LEU A 618 4.87 1.74 9.05
C LEU A 618 5.70 0.49 9.32
N ARG A 619 5.30 -0.34 10.30
CA ARG A 619 5.93 -1.63 10.61
C ARG A 619 5.86 -2.59 9.42
N MET A 620 4.75 -2.61 8.68
CA MET A 620 4.63 -3.40 7.45
C MET A 620 5.62 -2.94 6.37
N MET A 621 5.92 -1.64 6.30
CA MET A 621 6.90 -1.09 5.36
C MET A 621 8.36 -1.28 5.79
N GLN A 622 8.62 -1.75 7.02
CA GLN A 622 9.96 -2.02 7.51
C GLN A 622 10.49 -3.34 6.94
N TYR A 623 11.71 -3.33 6.42
CA TYR A 623 12.39 -4.53 5.95
C TYR A 623 12.85 -5.41 7.11
N GLY A 624 12.03 -6.38 7.48
CA GLY A 624 12.41 -7.52 8.31
C GLY A 624 12.93 -8.72 7.51
N GLU A 625 13.20 -9.83 8.19
CA GLU A 625 13.56 -11.10 7.54
C GLU A 625 12.47 -11.56 6.56
N GLU A 626 11.21 -11.40 6.96
CA GLU A 626 10.08 -11.84 6.16
C GLU A 626 9.82 -10.96 4.93
N ASN A 627 10.15 -9.67 5.00
CA ASN A 627 9.92 -8.70 3.93
C ASN A 627 11.14 -8.49 3.00
N THR A 628 12.21 -9.26 3.18
CA THR A 628 13.44 -9.19 2.35
C THR A 628 13.65 -10.43 1.47
N TYR A 629 12.62 -11.26 1.28
CA TYR A 629 12.70 -12.51 0.49
C TYR A 629 13.09 -12.34 -0.98
N PHE A 630 12.87 -11.14 -1.53
CA PHE A 630 13.24 -10.74 -2.89
C PHE A 630 14.57 -9.95 -2.94
N VAL A 631 15.24 -9.76 -1.81
CA VAL A 631 16.50 -9.04 -1.71
C VAL A 631 17.65 -10.06 -1.71
N PRO A 632 18.62 -9.95 -2.64
CA PRO A 632 19.79 -10.82 -2.66
C PRO A 632 20.54 -10.82 -1.32
N GLU A 633 21.00 -11.99 -0.87
CA GLU A 633 21.63 -12.18 0.46
C GLU A 633 22.77 -11.19 0.73
N GLU A 634 23.61 -10.93 -0.27
CA GLU A 634 24.74 -10.01 -0.14
C GLU A 634 24.34 -8.55 0.08
N ARG A 635 23.06 -8.21 -0.11
CA ARG A 635 22.50 -6.86 0.05
C ARG A 635 21.59 -6.72 1.25
N LYS A 636 21.10 -7.82 1.84
CA LYS A 636 20.15 -7.79 2.96
C LYS A 636 20.64 -6.93 4.11
N LEU A 637 21.90 -7.08 4.50
CA LEU A 637 22.50 -6.29 5.58
C LEU A 637 22.40 -4.77 5.36
N ARG A 638 22.42 -4.31 4.10
CA ARG A 638 22.34 -2.89 3.73
C ARG A 638 20.92 -2.32 3.77
N VAL A 639 19.89 -3.16 3.89
CA VAL A 639 18.47 -2.72 3.81
C VAL A 639 17.62 -3.17 5.00
N SER A 640 17.99 -4.27 5.67
CA SER A 640 17.31 -4.79 6.84
C SER A 640 17.22 -3.74 7.95
N GLY A 641 16.01 -3.54 8.48
CA GLY A 641 15.66 -2.52 9.46
C GLY A 641 15.26 -1.16 8.86
N GLY A 642 15.63 -0.89 7.61
CA GLY A 642 15.17 0.28 6.86
C GLY A 642 13.73 0.14 6.38
N PHE A 643 13.16 1.23 5.85
CA PHE A 643 11.78 1.24 5.37
C PHE A 643 11.72 1.35 3.86
N ARG A 644 10.94 0.46 3.23
CA ARG A 644 10.45 0.60 1.86
C ARG A 644 9.77 1.95 1.67
N HIS A 645 9.96 2.58 0.51
CA HIS A 645 9.35 3.87 0.21
C HIS A 645 7.82 3.77 0.10
N ASP A 646 7.33 2.85 -0.73
CA ASP A 646 5.92 2.51 -0.90
C ASP A 646 5.79 1.14 -1.59
N ALA A 647 4.57 0.64 -1.81
CA ALA A 647 4.36 -0.66 -2.43
C ALA A 647 4.95 -0.79 -3.85
N LEU A 648 5.00 0.29 -4.65
CA LEU A 648 5.57 0.34 -6.00
C LEU A 648 7.07 0.68 -6.03
N ASN A 649 7.60 1.25 -4.94
CA ASN A 649 9.00 1.64 -4.81
C ASN A 649 9.69 0.99 -3.59
N GLN A 650 10.55 0.01 -3.88
CA GLN A 650 11.24 -0.80 -2.87
C GLN A 650 12.40 -0.08 -2.18
N GLU A 651 12.77 1.14 -2.59
CA GLU A 651 13.94 1.82 -2.03
C GLU A 651 13.83 2.05 -0.54
N VAL A 652 14.97 1.93 0.11
CA VAL A 652 15.14 2.37 1.49
C VAL A 652 15.60 3.81 1.49
N TRP A 653 14.91 4.65 2.26
CA TRP A 653 15.27 6.05 2.43
C TRP A 653 15.59 6.34 3.91
N SER A 654 16.71 7.01 4.18
CA SER A 654 17.12 7.32 5.56
C SER A 654 16.22 8.34 6.25
N ASP A 655 15.58 9.24 5.49
CA ASP A 655 14.62 10.22 6.02
C ASP A 655 13.31 9.57 6.48
N ALA A 656 12.85 8.51 5.81
CA ALA A 656 11.72 7.71 6.27
C ALA A 656 12.02 7.08 7.64
N SER A 657 13.19 6.47 7.78
CA SER A 657 13.68 5.92 9.06
C SER A 657 13.75 6.99 10.15
N SER A 658 14.22 8.18 9.80
CA SER A 658 14.35 9.31 10.71
C SER A 658 13.00 9.76 11.30
N HIS A 659 11.98 9.96 10.46
CA HIS A 659 10.66 10.39 10.95
C HIS A 659 10.02 9.37 11.91
N VAL A 660 10.13 8.07 11.59
CA VAL A 660 9.65 7.00 12.48
C VAL A 660 10.40 7.01 13.82
N LEU A 661 11.73 7.18 13.79
CA LEU A 661 12.55 7.26 15.00
C LEU A 661 12.22 8.47 15.88
N ILE A 662 11.96 9.64 15.30
CA ILE A 662 11.57 10.84 16.06
C ILE A 662 10.21 10.62 16.73
N GLY A 663 9.21 10.13 15.97
CA GLY A 663 7.90 9.81 16.54
C GLY A 663 7.99 8.78 17.66
N GLY A 664 8.73 7.70 17.44
CA GLY A 664 8.94 6.67 18.46
C GLY A 664 9.67 7.19 19.70
N ALA A 665 10.68 8.04 19.55
CA ALA A 665 11.38 8.67 20.67
C ALA A 665 10.46 9.56 21.51
N ARG A 666 9.55 10.31 20.86
CA ARG A 666 8.52 11.13 21.55
C ARG A 666 7.56 10.25 22.35
N LEU A 667 7.03 9.19 21.74
CA LEU A 667 6.13 8.25 22.41
C LEU A 667 6.80 7.54 23.59
N LEU A 668 8.00 7.01 23.40
CA LEU A 668 8.74 6.33 24.47
C LEU A 668 9.07 7.26 25.63
N HIS A 669 9.34 8.54 25.35
CA HIS A 669 9.52 9.51 26.41
C HIS A 669 8.23 9.73 27.18
N TRP A 670 7.14 10.09 26.50
CA TRP A 670 5.84 10.32 27.13
C TRP A 670 5.41 9.13 28.00
N LEU A 671 5.54 7.90 27.48
CA LEU A 671 5.19 6.66 28.20
C LEU A 671 6.09 6.34 29.40
N LYS A 672 7.28 6.95 29.50
CA LYS A 672 8.20 6.78 30.63
C LYS A 672 8.09 7.88 31.67
N THR A 673 7.65 9.08 31.29
CA THR A 673 7.66 10.26 32.16
C THR A 673 6.27 10.77 32.54
N ASP A 674 5.21 10.32 31.86
CA ASP A 674 3.87 10.95 31.88
C ASP A 674 3.93 12.47 31.61
N ASP A 675 5.00 12.96 30.95
CA ASP A 675 5.20 14.38 30.67
C ASP A 675 4.75 14.72 29.25
N GLU A 676 3.66 15.48 29.15
CA GLU A 676 3.13 16.02 27.89
C GLU A 676 3.99 17.16 27.31
N ASN A 677 4.95 17.71 28.06
CA ASN A 677 5.65 18.94 27.69
C ASN A 677 6.92 18.74 26.85
N MET A 678 7.26 17.50 26.47
CA MET A 678 8.47 17.28 25.68
C MET A 678 8.27 17.65 24.21
N VAL A 679 8.59 18.90 23.89
CA VAL A 679 8.62 19.41 22.53
C VAL A 679 10.08 19.40 22.02
N PHE A 680 10.46 18.35 21.28
CA PHE A 680 11.74 18.22 20.55
C PHE A 680 11.70 18.86 19.17
#